data_AF-A0A3A9H1K2-F1
#
_entry.id   AF-A0A3A9H1K2-F1
#
_cell.length_a   1.000
_cell.length_b   1.000
_cell.length_c   1.000
_cell.angle_alpha   90.00
_cell.angle_beta   90.00
_cell.angle_gamma   90.00
#
_symmetry.space_group_name_H-M   'P 1'
#
loop_
_entity.id
_entity.type
_entity.pdbx_description
1 polymer ?
#
loop_
_entity_poly.entity_id
_entity_poly.type
_entity_poly.pdbx_seq_one_letter_code
_entity_poly.pdbx_strand_id
1 'polypeptide(L)'
;MAGISVPQYEIFKIGTNKLKYYNWDLSITKKDAFKFQELVSLFEAQEFRIMANKILKQEISEIDFSKIFIQVVIDKKSDFGRATCKKGVTVNGINYRRFVGTTGGLKNNTLLFCNSKYIDELNELCECKRNKSIPLVPAKYEAYKALTCSASQPICIPNGILVVKDCVTQYFADVISLDDGKDSDEPVMETVFHKQLENTVSDGFNICTIEYMKRVSEFLGLDYIPSGVCLRNAWLKGMLYPFPILEFVEEFNNGNYFIEDIWGNIQDIRECEMIITESSLKLWMAYDNIESYENAYKECGYGFSVTKISPYILEEQRELNYQYLQSYEFTDDDIEELCTPTINYLKDAMCGDYASTVKFLGITENTEVNSWQRALYISEYMLGDPYVIDSVHRFIKKKMNDAKIGKLFVQGNYQIASGDPFALMQSICGLEVTGLLKEGECYSKFWIDKNENNVVVFRSPMTSHNNIRMCRVNNAEECKRWYQYMDTIMIINAWDSFCMAENGCDWDSDILFSTNNDVLKRRYKKLPAIECVQRNTSKIIVTEEEVKKTNKNGMGNQVGTITNYVTSMMEVQSHFEKESKEYKELEYRIGCGQLYQQAELDKIKGIVATPMPSRWYNMRACADDRYLQSICAYRKPYFMIYIYEETKRDYKKYIKESNDKCYAIYNCSIQYLYENIDVLSDEQKEFLFWYEFKMPVGIGKCSMNQICRYIENQLDGYKSQLRRNSLFDYNTLKTKRRCTEEHRLALKELEQYYCECVREYKKQKHHDKGESNRNRHFLYTKFNQEAKEICPNDEERLNIILDITYGYKGNKQFCWDCIGENIILRLEELNTVHTK
;
A
#
# COMPACT_ATOMS: atom_id res chain seq x y z
N MET A 1 6.59 10.13 -3.90
CA MET A 1 7.76 10.01 -2.99
C MET A 1 8.98 9.66 -3.82
N ALA A 2 10.07 10.42 -3.71
CA ALA A 2 11.31 10.08 -4.41
C ALA A 2 11.88 8.79 -3.81
N GLY A 3 12.23 7.82 -4.66
CA GLY A 3 12.84 6.57 -4.23
C GLY A 3 14.33 6.77 -3.95
N ILE A 4 14.87 6.05 -2.97
CA ILE A 4 16.32 5.92 -2.81
C ILE A 4 16.89 5.06 -3.95
N SER A 5 18.11 5.36 -4.41
CA SER A 5 18.80 4.55 -5.40
C SER A 5 19.77 3.61 -4.68
N VAL A 6 19.41 2.33 -4.62
CA VAL A 6 20.16 1.33 -3.85
C VAL A 6 20.43 0.10 -4.72
N PRO A 7 21.69 -0.36 -4.83
CA PRO A 7 22.04 -1.60 -5.52
C PRO A 7 21.29 -2.81 -4.95
N GLN A 8 21.12 -3.85 -5.76
CA GLN A 8 20.49 -5.09 -5.36
C GLN A 8 21.44 -6.27 -5.50
N TYR A 9 21.35 -7.21 -4.58
CA TYR A 9 22.12 -8.44 -4.58
C TYR A 9 21.22 -9.64 -4.39
N GLU A 10 21.51 -10.71 -5.12
CA GLU A 10 20.73 -11.94 -5.06
C GLU A 10 21.12 -12.80 -3.87
N ILE A 11 20.11 -13.33 -3.18
CA ILE A 11 20.24 -14.34 -2.13
C ILE A 11 19.21 -15.45 -2.31
N PHE A 12 19.46 -16.62 -1.71
CA PHE A 12 18.48 -17.69 -1.68
C PHE A 12 17.36 -17.39 -0.66
N LYS A 13 16.13 -17.73 -1.00
CA LYS A 13 14.96 -17.74 -0.11
C LYS A 13 14.32 -19.12 -0.11
N ILE A 14 14.51 -19.89 0.96
CA ILE A 14 14.21 -21.33 0.98
C ILE A 14 13.26 -21.66 2.14
N GLY A 15 12.21 -22.44 1.86
CA GLY A 15 11.26 -22.95 2.86
C GLY A 15 11.79 -24.12 3.68
N THR A 16 11.43 -24.20 4.96
CA THR A 16 11.81 -25.31 5.84
C THR A 16 11.26 -26.66 5.40
N ASN A 17 10.14 -26.73 4.69
CA ASN A 17 9.62 -27.98 4.12
C ASN A 17 10.61 -28.57 3.11
N LYS A 18 11.18 -27.74 2.23
CA LYS A 18 12.20 -28.16 1.28
C LYS A 18 13.49 -28.54 2.01
N LEU A 19 13.95 -27.72 2.96
CA LEU A 19 15.13 -28.04 3.76
C LEU A 19 14.98 -29.39 4.48
N LYS A 20 13.83 -29.65 5.13
CA LYS A 20 13.56 -30.94 5.78
C LYS A 20 13.59 -32.12 4.81
N TYR A 21 13.04 -31.97 3.61
CA TYR A 21 13.06 -33.02 2.59
C TYR A 21 14.50 -33.44 2.24
N TYR A 22 15.43 -32.50 2.23
CA TYR A 22 16.86 -32.74 2.01
C TYR A 22 17.67 -32.83 3.33
N ASN A 23 17.04 -33.23 4.45
CA ASN A 23 17.72 -33.38 5.75
C ASN A 23 18.50 -32.14 6.23
N TRP A 24 18.06 -30.95 5.84
CA TRP A 24 18.66 -29.64 6.11
C TRP A 24 20.02 -29.40 5.45
N ASP A 25 20.31 -30.15 4.38
CA ASP A 25 21.49 -30.02 3.53
C ASP A 25 21.07 -30.03 2.05
N LEU A 26 20.90 -28.84 1.48
CA LEU A 26 20.35 -28.65 0.14
C LEU A 26 21.44 -28.26 -0.86
N SER A 27 21.52 -28.97 -1.98
CA SER A 27 22.27 -28.52 -3.17
C SER A 27 21.31 -27.93 -4.19
N ILE A 28 21.52 -26.66 -4.57
CA ILE A 28 20.66 -25.93 -5.52
C ILE A 28 21.45 -24.91 -6.33
N THR A 29 21.23 -24.86 -7.64
CA THR A 29 21.84 -23.83 -8.50
C THR A 29 21.01 -22.54 -8.50
N LYS A 30 21.61 -21.38 -8.81
CA LYS A 30 20.85 -20.12 -8.96
C LYS A 30 19.76 -20.23 -10.04
N LYS A 31 20.05 -20.96 -11.13
CA LYS A 31 19.09 -21.21 -12.22
C LYS A 31 17.86 -21.98 -11.73
N ASP A 32 18.06 -23.02 -10.93
CA ASP A 32 16.96 -23.79 -10.36
C ASP A 32 16.20 -22.96 -9.31
N ALA A 33 16.90 -22.24 -8.45
CA ALA A 33 16.28 -21.36 -7.47
C ALA A 33 15.39 -20.29 -8.14
N PHE A 34 15.87 -19.66 -9.22
CA PHE A 34 15.08 -18.71 -10.01
C PHE A 34 13.80 -19.36 -10.56
N LYS A 35 13.89 -20.58 -11.13
CA LYS A 35 12.73 -21.32 -11.66
C LYS A 35 11.66 -21.58 -10.59
N PHE A 36 12.06 -21.76 -9.34
CA PHE A 36 11.14 -22.02 -8.22
C PHE A 36 10.81 -20.78 -7.38
N GLN A 37 11.22 -19.57 -7.81
CA GLN A 37 11.06 -18.31 -7.04
C GLN A 37 11.74 -18.33 -5.66
N GLU A 38 12.84 -19.06 -5.56
CA GLU A 38 13.69 -19.22 -4.36
C GLU A 38 14.98 -18.40 -4.46
N LEU A 39 15.08 -17.51 -5.45
CA LEU A 39 16.12 -16.50 -5.59
C LEU A 39 15.45 -15.13 -5.48
N VAL A 40 15.89 -14.31 -4.53
CA VAL A 40 15.34 -12.98 -4.28
C VAL A 40 16.44 -11.93 -4.27
N SER A 41 16.13 -10.74 -4.75
CA SER A 41 17.00 -9.59 -4.67
C SER A 41 16.76 -8.83 -3.36
N LEU A 42 17.81 -8.60 -2.59
CA LEU A 42 17.81 -7.67 -1.46
C LEU A 42 18.54 -6.39 -1.86
N PHE A 43 17.96 -5.25 -1.49
CA PHE A 43 18.63 -3.97 -1.60
C PHE A 43 19.79 -3.89 -0.59
N GLU A 44 20.85 -3.21 -0.98
CA GLU A 44 21.99 -2.92 -0.11
C GLU A 44 21.55 -2.26 1.20
N ALA A 45 22.13 -2.73 2.30
CA ALA A 45 21.85 -2.26 3.64
C ALA A 45 23.15 -2.22 4.46
N GLN A 46 23.09 -1.76 5.72
CA GLN A 46 24.29 -1.53 6.54
C GLN A 46 25.09 -2.82 6.78
N GLU A 47 24.42 -3.95 6.98
CA GLU A 47 25.07 -5.25 7.19
C GLU A 47 25.86 -5.72 5.95
N PHE A 48 25.46 -5.31 4.75
CA PHE A 48 26.18 -5.62 3.51
C PHE A 48 27.47 -4.81 3.45
N ARG A 49 27.38 -3.52 3.77
CA ARG A 49 28.54 -2.62 3.83
C ARG A 49 29.52 -3.03 4.95
N ILE A 50 29.01 -3.41 6.12
CA ILE A 50 29.83 -3.93 7.23
C ILE A 50 30.54 -5.22 6.81
N MET A 51 29.80 -6.15 6.18
CA MET A 51 30.38 -7.40 5.66
C MET A 51 31.49 -7.13 4.64
N ALA A 52 31.26 -6.23 3.67
CA ALA A 52 32.23 -5.88 2.65
C ALA A 52 33.47 -5.22 3.25
N ASN A 53 33.29 -4.19 4.08
CA ASN A 53 34.38 -3.29 4.49
C ASN A 53 35.15 -3.78 5.73
N LYS A 54 34.47 -4.46 6.67
CA LYS A 54 35.09 -4.86 7.94
C LYS A 54 35.48 -6.33 7.97
N ILE A 55 34.65 -7.21 7.41
CA ILE A 55 34.84 -8.66 7.50
C ILE A 55 35.61 -9.20 6.29
N LEU A 56 35.11 -8.98 5.08
CA LEU A 56 35.67 -9.54 3.85
C LEU A 56 36.79 -8.68 3.26
N LYS A 57 36.76 -7.36 3.51
CA LYS A 57 37.72 -6.36 3.01
C LYS A 57 37.89 -6.42 1.50
N GLN A 58 36.76 -6.43 0.79
CA GLN A 58 36.69 -6.49 -0.67
C GLN A 58 35.56 -5.58 -1.17
N GLU A 59 35.64 -5.20 -2.45
CA GLU A 59 34.64 -4.36 -3.10
C GLU A 59 33.25 -5.02 -3.03
N ILE A 60 32.24 -4.24 -2.61
CA ILE A 60 30.89 -4.76 -2.35
C ILE A 60 30.23 -5.36 -3.61
N SER A 61 30.55 -4.82 -4.80
CA SER A 61 30.05 -5.30 -6.09
C SER A 61 30.60 -6.67 -6.50
N GLU A 62 31.73 -7.10 -5.93
CA GLU A 62 32.37 -8.37 -6.26
C GLU A 62 31.89 -9.54 -5.37
N ILE A 63 31.08 -9.24 -4.36
CA ILE A 63 30.63 -10.20 -3.35
C ILE A 63 29.41 -10.97 -3.86
N ASP A 64 29.52 -12.29 -3.95
CA ASP A 64 28.37 -13.17 -4.14
C ASP A 64 27.61 -13.33 -2.81
N PHE A 65 26.71 -12.39 -2.51
CA PHE A 65 25.94 -12.39 -1.27
C PHE A 65 25.06 -13.63 -1.08
N SER A 66 24.78 -14.41 -2.13
CA SER A 66 24.11 -15.71 -2.01
C SER A 66 24.92 -16.77 -1.24
N LYS A 67 26.23 -16.52 -1.05
CA LYS A 67 27.14 -17.33 -0.20
C LYS A 67 27.30 -16.76 1.21
N ILE A 68 26.75 -15.57 1.46
CA ILE A 68 26.89 -14.84 2.72
C ILE A 68 25.56 -14.86 3.48
N PHE A 69 24.45 -14.52 2.82
CA PHE A 69 23.13 -14.46 3.42
C PHE A 69 22.13 -15.33 2.67
N ILE A 70 21.17 -15.88 3.41
CA ILE A 70 19.97 -16.53 2.87
C ILE A 70 18.76 -16.16 3.72
N GLN A 71 17.58 -16.15 3.11
CA GLN A 71 16.32 -16.10 3.82
C GLN A 71 15.75 -17.50 4.02
N VAL A 72 15.34 -17.81 5.24
CA VAL A 72 14.67 -19.08 5.57
C VAL A 72 13.22 -18.79 5.93
N VAL A 73 12.30 -19.36 5.16
CA VAL A 73 10.84 -19.29 5.42
C VAL A 73 10.46 -20.46 6.31
N ILE A 74 9.98 -20.17 7.51
CA ILE A 74 9.49 -21.16 8.48
C ILE A 74 8.08 -21.58 8.08
N ASP A 75 7.96 -22.68 7.35
CA ASP A 75 6.66 -23.19 6.86
C ASP A 75 5.77 -23.70 8.01
N LYS A 76 6.38 -24.25 9.06
CA LYS A 76 5.69 -24.73 10.27
C LYS A 76 6.40 -24.21 11.51
N LYS A 77 5.66 -23.69 12.49
CA LYS A 77 6.22 -23.21 13.77
C LYS A 77 7.06 -24.28 14.51
N SER A 78 6.78 -25.56 14.29
CA SER A 78 7.58 -26.69 14.81
C SER A 78 9.02 -26.71 14.28
N ASP A 79 9.26 -26.19 13.07
CA ASP A 79 10.55 -26.23 12.40
C ASP A 79 11.52 -25.17 12.97
N PHE A 80 10.99 -24.11 13.60
CA PHE A 80 11.75 -22.97 14.08
C PHE A 80 12.95 -23.37 14.94
N GLY A 81 12.73 -24.26 15.93
CA GLY A 81 13.78 -24.69 16.85
C GLY A 81 14.91 -25.43 16.14
N ARG A 82 14.59 -26.27 15.14
CA ARG A 82 15.58 -27.00 14.35
C ARG A 82 16.34 -26.08 13.39
N ALA A 83 15.67 -25.11 12.77
CA ALA A 83 16.29 -24.16 11.86
C ALA A 83 17.28 -23.22 12.59
N THR A 84 16.91 -22.78 13.80
CA THR A 84 17.65 -21.73 14.54
C THR A 84 18.62 -22.25 15.60
N CYS A 85 18.75 -23.57 15.77
CA CYS A 85 19.75 -24.14 16.69
C CYS A 85 21.17 -24.03 16.13
N LYS A 86 22.18 -24.41 16.93
CA LYS A 86 23.60 -24.33 16.54
C LYS A 86 23.94 -25.12 15.27
N LYS A 87 23.13 -26.13 14.90
CA LYS A 87 23.33 -26.90 13.65
C LYS A 87 23.07 -26.09 12.39
N GLY A 88 22.23 -25.03 12.49
CA GLY A 88 21.88 -24.20 11.35
C GLY A 88 21.23 -24.98 10.20
N VAL A 89 21.42 -24.44 8.99
CA VAL A 89 20.98 -25.02 7.72
C VAL A 89 22.15 -25.02 6.74
N THR A 90 22.30 -26.08 5.93
CA THR A 90 23.38 -26.16 4.94
C THR A 90 22.79 -26.01 3.54
N VAL A 91 23.37 -25.10 2.74
CA VAL A 91 23.01 -24.90 1.34
C VAL A 91 24.29 -24.81 0.52
N ASN A 92 24.43 -25.64 -0.51
CA ASN A 92 25.61 -25.71 -1.38
C ASN A 92 26.92 -25.90 -0.61
N GLY A 93 26.91 -26.74 0.43
CA GLY A 93 28.06 -27.00 1.29
C GLY A 93 28.42 -25.87 2.27
N ILE A 94 27.66 -24.76 2.29
CA ILE A 94 27.85 -23.65 3.23
C ILE A 94 26.84 -23.79 4.37
N ASN A 95 27.31 -23.77 5.61
CA ASN A 95 26.44 -23.75 6.78
C ASN A 95 26.05 -22.31 7.15
N TYR A 96 24.76 -22.07 7.36
CA TYR A 96 24.18 -20.78 7.74
C TYR A 96 23.50 -20.86 9.11
N ARG A 97 23.70 -19.82 9.93
CA ARG A 97 23.03 -19.64 11.23
C ARG A 97 22.13 -18.41 11.22
N ARG A 98 21.12 -18.41 12.09
CA ARG A 98 20.19 -17.29 12.29
C ARG A 98 20.97 -16.01 12.59
N PHE A 99 20.70 -14.94 11.85
CA PHE A 99 21.24 -13.61 12.11
C PHE A 99 20.21 -12.73 12.80
N VAL A 100 19.07 -12.50 12.15
CA VAL A 100 18.04 -11.59 12.66
C VAL A 100 16.65 -11.96 12.13
N GLY A 101 15.63 -11.76 12.96
CA GLY A 101 14.24 -11.67 12.55
C GLY A 101 13.84 -10.22 12.31
N THR A 102 13.92 -9.74 11.06
CA THR A 102 13.44 -8.39 10.74
C THR A 102 11.91 -8.33 10.93
N THR A 103 11.36 -7.17 11.31
CA THR A 103 9.91 -7.01 11.53
C THR A 103 9.08 -7.45 10.32
N GLY A 104 9.50 -7.07 9.11
CA GLY A 104 8.85 -7.50 7.86
C GLY A 104 9.06 -8.99 7.58
N GLY A 105 10.23 -9.54 7.93
CA GLY A 105 10.51 -10.97 7.84
C GLY A 105 9.59 -11.80 8.74
N LEU A 106 9.51 -11.45 10.03
CA LEU A 106 8.69 -12.16 11.03
C LEU A 106 7.21 -12.18 10.66
N LYS A 107 6.67 -11.06 10.17
CA LYS A 107 5.29 -10.96 9.63
C LYS A 107 5.03 -11.99 8.51
N ASN A 108 6.06 -12.35 7.76
CA ASN A 108 6.03 -13.32 6.66
C ASN A 108 6.70 -14.66 7.01
N ASN A 109 6.84 -14.98 8.31
CA ASN A 109 7.51 -16.20 8.80
C ASN A 109 8.93 -16.41 8.24
N THR A 110 9.62 -15.33 7.88
CA THR A 110 10.92 -15.36 7.22
C THR A 110 12.00 -14.80 8.15
N LEU A 111 13.15 -15.48 8.22
CA LEU A 111 14.32 -15.06 8.99
C LEU A 111 15.51 -14.86 8.07
N LEU A 112 16.38 -13.91 8.40
CA LEU A 112 17.66 -13.75 7.72
C LEU A 112 18.73 -14.60 8.42
N PHE A 113 19.44 -15.39 7.63
CA PHE A 113 20.53 -16.25 8.06
C PHE A 113 21.82 -15.78 7.40
N CYS A 114 22.93 -15.93 8.11
CA CYS A 114 24.27 -15.58 7.66
C CYS A 114 25.17 -16.81 7.70
N ASN A 115 26.13 -16.87 6.79
CA ASN A 115 27.17 -17.87 6.75
C ASN A 115 27.86 -17.98 8.13
N SER A 116 27.86 -19.18 8.67
CA SER A 116 28.31 -19.50 10.04
C SER A 116 29.76 -19.11 10.32
N LYS A 117 30.58 -18.95 9.26
CA LYS A 117 31.96 -18.44 9.32
C LYS A 117 32.03 -16.97 9.76
N TYR A 118 31.06 -16.14 9.36
CA TYR A 118 31.10 -14.69 9.52
C TYR A 118 30.13 -14.15 10.58
N ILE A 119 29.12 -14.94 10.95
CA ILE A 119 28.00 -14.48 11.76
C ILE A 119 28.39 -13.97 13.16
N ASP A 120 29.36 -14.58 13.84
CA ASP A 120 29.72 -14.14 15.19
C ASP A 120 30.42 -12.78 15.17
N GLU A 121 31.31 -12.56 14.19
CA GLU A 121 31.96 -11.26 13.96
C GLU A 121 30.95 -10.20 13.51
N LEU A 122 30.06 -10.52 12.58
CA LEU A 122 29.00 -9.63 12.15
C LEU A 122 28.09 -9.23 13.32
N ASN A 123 27.72 -10.19 14.18
CA ASN A 123 26.94 -9.90 15.37
C ASN A 123 27.67 -8.93 16.30
N GLU A 124 28.96 -9.12 16.56
CA GLU A 124 29.73 -8.23 17.43
C GLU A 124 29.85 -6.82 16.85
N LEU A 125 30.07 -6.69 15.55
CA LEU A 125 30.06 -5.38 14.88
C LEU A 125 28.67 -4.73 14.96
N CYS A 126 27.60 -5.50 14.78
CA CYS A 126 26.24 -4.99 14.90
C CYS A 126 25.86 -4.55 16.32
N GLU A 127 26.51 -5.07 17.37
CA GLU A 127 26.36 -4.57 18.74
C GLU A 127 26.90 -3.15 18.92
N CYS A 128 27.69 -2.64 17.96
CA CYS A 128 28.18 -1.27 17.92
C CYS A 128 28.76 -0.79 19.26
N LYS A 129 29.53 -1.66 19.92
CA LYS A 129 30.15 -1.43 21.24
C LYS A 129 29.21 -0.95 22.36
N ARG A 130 27.90 -1.15 22.23
CA ARG A 130 26.94 -0.74 23.27
C ARG A 130 27.29 -1.38 24.61
N ASN A 131 27.01 -0.71 25.73
CA ASN A 131 27.07 -1.33 27.04
C ASN A 131 26.01 -2.46 27.16
N LYS A 132 26.45 -3.72 27.12
CA LYS A 132 25.58 -4.91 27.17
C LYS A 132 24.93 -5.16 28.54
N SER A 133 25.38 -4.46 29.59
CA SER A 133 24.78 -4.53 30.94
C SER A 133 23.48 -3.73 31.07
N ILE A 134 23.14 -2.88 30.09
CA ILE A 134 21.88 -2.14 30.08
C ILE A 134 20.72 -3.11 29.77
N PRO A 135 19.74 -3.26 30.68
CA PRO A 135 18.58 -4.12 30.43
C PRO A 135 17.68 -3.56 29.32
N LEU A 136 17.27 -4.42 28.39
CA LEU A 136 16.38 -4.07 27.27
C LEU A 136 15.24 -5.08 27.15
N VAL A 137 14.18 -4.72 26.43
CA VAL A 137 13.18 -5.70 25.98
C VAL A 137 13.79 -6.47 24.80
N PRO A 138 13.94 -7.80 24.85
CA PRO A 138 14.64 -8.58 23.80
C PRO A 138 14.10 -8.34 22.39
N ALA A 139 12.78 -8.24 22.26
CA ALA A 139 12.11 -7.95 21.01
C ALA A 139 12.41 -6.52 20.48
N LYS A 140 12.45 -5.50 21.37
CA LYS A 140 12.85 -4.14 20.97
C LYS A 140 14.32 -4.10 20.56
N TYR A 141 15.21 -4.74 21.31
CA TYR A 141 16.62 -4.86 20.95
C TYR A 141 16.79 -5.45 19.54
N GLU A 142 16.11 -6.56 19.23
CA GLU A 142 16.27 -7.17 17.92
C GLU A 142 15.64 -6.32 16.82
N ALA A 143 14.50 -5.67 17.08
CA ALA A 143 13.91 -4.72 16.14
C ALA A 143 14.88 -3.56 15.82
N TYR A 144 15.62 -3.05 16.82
CA TYR A 144 16.65 -2.03 16.60
C TYR A 144 17.87 -2.57 15.87
N LYS A 145 18.32 -3.79 16.19
CA LYS A 145 19.42 -4.45 15.46
C LYS A 145 19.04 -4.70 14.00
N ALA A 146 17.78 -5.07 13.74
CA ALA A 146 17.25 -5.28 12.40
C ALA A 146 17.22 -4.01 11.53
N LEU A 147 17.41 -2.82 12.11
CA LEU A 147 17.59 -1.59 11.34
C LEU A 147 18.83 -1.67 10.44
N THR A 148 19.83 -2.49 10.80
CA THR A 148 20.99 -2.77 9.94
C THR A 148 20.57 -3.23 8.55
N CYS A 149 19.56 -4.11 8.49
CA CYS A 149 18.95 -4.67 7.29
C CYS A 149 18.00 -3.73 6.53
N SER A 150 17.94 -2.45 6.89
CA SER A 150 17.12 -1.48 6.15
C SER A 150 17.82 -1.09 4.86
N ALA A 151 17.15 -1.34 3.73
CA ALA A 151 17.55 -0.83 2.42
C ALA A 151 17.82 0.67 2.52
N SER A 152 19.06 1.10 2.32
CA SER A 152 19.44 2.49 2.60
C SER A 152 20.64 2.95 1.80
N GLN A 153 20.58 4.21 1.37
CA GLN A 153 21.63 4.88 0.61
C GLN A 153 22.52 5.70 1.57
N PRO A 154 23.86 5.57 1.56
CA PRO A 154 24.75 6.37 2.40
C PRO A 154 24.57 7.87 2.15
N ILE A 155 24.83 8.68 3.18
CA ILE A 155 24.91 10.14 3.10
C ILE A 155 26.22 10.64 3.73
N CYS A 156 26.52 11.92 3.54
CA CYS A 156 27.67 12.55 4.18
C CYS A 156 27.50 12.60 5.71
N ILE A 157 28.62 12.46 6.43
CA ILE A 157 28.65 12.53 7.90
C ILE A 157 28.42 13.99 8.33
N PRO A 158 27.55 14.25 9.34
CA PRO A 158 27.37 15.59 9.89
C PRO A 158 28.61 16.05 10.67
N ASN A 159 28.84 17.36 10.69
CA ASN A 159 29.80 18.01 11.57
C ASN A 159 29.08 18.35 12.88
N GLY A 160 29.41 17.62 13.95
CA GLY A 160 28.79 17.80 15.25
C GLY A 160 27.35 17.29 15.32
N ILE A 161 27.05 16.58 16.41
CA ILE A 161 25.74 16.02 16.69
C ILE A 161 25.41 16.36 18.13
N LEU A 162 24.26 17.01 18.33
CA LEU A 162 23.68 17.21 19.64
C LEU A 162 22.60 16.16 19.86
N VAL A 163 22.63 15.44 20.99
CA VAL A 163 21.54 14.51 21.34
C VAL A 163 20.77 15.09 22.50
N VAL A 164 19.45 15.19 22.39
CA VAL A 164 18.58 15.89 23.35
C VAL A 164 17.41 15.01 23.80
N LYS A 165 16.79 15.41 24.91
CA LYS A 165 15.52 14.83 25.35
C LYS A 165 14.39 15.13 24.36
N ASP A 166 13.40 14.24 24.31
CA ASP A 166 12.19 14.52 23.56
C ASP A 166 11.41 15.70 24.16
N CYS A 167 10.74 16.46 23.31
CA CYS A 167 9.78 17.48 23.72
C CYS A 167 8.45 16.80 24.10
N VAL A 168 8.01 16.98 25.34
CA VAL A 168 6.76 16.43 25.86
C VAL A 168 5.82 17.55 26.24
N THR A 169 4.56 17.46 25.81
CA THR A 169 3.49 18.39 26.17
C THR A 169 2.34 17.64 26.83
N GLN A 170 1.56 18.34 27.64
CA GLN A 170 0.39 17.80 28.33
C GLN A 170 -0.86 18.54 27.91
N TYR A 171 -1.95 17.80 27.72
CA TYR A 171 -3.25 18.33 27.33
C TYR A 171 -4.37 17.50 27.95
N PHE A 172 -5.61 17.98 27.85
CA PHE A 172 -6.79 17.27 28.31
C PHE A 172 -7.70 16.94 27.14
N ALA A 173 -8.20 15.70 27.07
CA ALA A 173 -9.17 15.30 26.06
C ALA A 173 -10.13 14.23 26.59
N ASP A 174 -11.30 14.14 25.96
CA ASP A 174 -12.17 12.98 26.11
C ASP A 174 -11.64 11.83 25.25
N VAL A 175 -11.58 10.63 25.83
CA VAL A 175 -11.09 9.42 25.14
C VAL A 175 -11.99 8.23 25.41
N ILE A 176 -11.95 7.26 24.51
CA ILE A 176 -12.50 5.93 24.73
C ILE A 176 -11.33 5.02 25.09
N SER A 177 -11.27 4.59 26.36
CA SER A 177 -10.26 3.66 26.83
C SER A 177 -10.70 2.22 26.55
N LEU A 178 -9.78 1.43 26.01
CA LEU A 178 -9.96 0.00 25.71
C LEU A 178 -8.89 -0.83 26.42
N ASP A 179 -9.31 -1.69 27.35
CA ASP A 179 -8.43 -2.59 28.09
C ASP A 179 -8.82 -4.06 27.86
N ASP A 180 -7.89 -4.88 27.39
CA ASP A 180 -8.05 -6.33 27.20
C ASP A 180 -7.69 -7.15 28.46
N GLY A 181 -7.87 -6.57 29.65
CA GLY A 181 -7.49 -7.04 30.99
C GLY A 181 -7.57 -8.55 31.27
N LYS A 182 -6.89 -9.02 32.33
CA LYS A 182 -6.70 -10.47 32.61
C LYS A 182 -7.97 -11.24 33.00
N ASP A 183 -9.05 -10.55 33.36
CA ASP A 183 -10.23 -11.15 34.00
C ASP A 183 -11.50 -11.14 33.11
N SER A 184 -11.38 -10.81 31.82
CA SER A 184 -12.50 -10.79 30.85
C SER A 184 -12.13 -11.49 29.54
N ASP A 185 -13.11 -12.18 28.92
CA ASP A 185 -12.97 -12.79 27.60
C ASP A 185 -12.98 -11.76 26.45
N GLU A 186 -13.47 -10.54 26.71
CA GLU A 186 -13.54 -9.43 25.75
C GLU A 186 -13.02 -8.11 26.36
N PRO A 187 -12.55 -7.15 25.54
CA PRO A 187 -12.04 -5.87 26.04
C PRO A 187 -13.09 -5.04 26.77
N VAL A 188 -12.71 -4.32 27.81
CA VAL A 188 -13.58 -3.35 28.49
C VAL A 188 -13.44 -2.00 27.79
N MET A 189 -14.57 -1.40 27.42
CA MET A 189 -14.64 -0.08 26.78
C MET A 189 -15.26 0.93 27.74
N GLU A 190 -14.54 2.00 28.04
CA GLU A 190 -15.00 3.08 28.91
C GLU A 190 -14.74 4.46 28.28
N THR A 191 -15.71 5.36 28.36
CA THR A 191 -15.48 6.76 27.99
C THR A 191 -14.93 7.51 29.20
N VAL A 192 -13.72 8.05 29.06
CA VAL A 192 -13.05 8.84 30.09
C VAL A 192 -13.08 10.30 29.66
N PHE A 193 -13.83 11.11 30.39
CA PHE A 193 -13.94 12.54 30.12
C PHE A 193 -12.77 13.31 30.74
N HIS A 194 -12.28 14.32 30.02
CA HIS A 194 -11.25 15.24 30.48
C HIS A 194 -10.02 14.53 31.07
N LYS A 195 -9.51 13.52 30.36
CA LYS A 195 -8.31 12.78 30.77
C LYS A 195 -7.07 13.61 30.45
N GLN A 196 -6.15 13.73 31.41
CA GLN A 196 -4.81 14.28 31.15
C GLN A 196 -4.02 13.28 30.31
N LEU A 197 -3.50 13.75 29.19
CA LEU A 197 -2.73 12.98 28.22
C LEU A 197 -1.40 13.69 27.93
N GLU A 198 -0.45 12.93 27.42
CA GLU A 198 0.86 13.44 27.01
C GLU A 198 1.09 13.18 25.53
N ASN A 199 1.71 14.15 24.86
CA ASN A 199 2.25 13.98 23.52
C ASN A 199 3.75 14.13 23.56
N THR A 200 4.46 13.09 23.11
CA THR A 200 5.87 13.20 22.72
C THR A 200 5.94 13.90 21.36
N VAL A 201 6.00 15.22 21.38
CA VAL A 201 5.94 16.07 20.19
C VAL A 201 7.01 15.67 19.19
N SER A 202 8.18 15.24 19.67
CA SER A 202 9.33 14.89 18.84
C SER A 202 9.56 13.40 18.56
N ASP A 203 8.58 12.52 18.86
CA ASP A 203 8.75 11.06 18.72
C ASP A 203 9.17 10.65 17.30
N GLY A 204 10.46 10.38 17.13
CA GLY A 204 11.02 9.90 15.87
C GLY A 204 11.37 10.98 14.84
N PHE A 205 11.32 12.28 15.18
CA PHE A 205 11.92 13.32 14.31
C PHE A 205 13.10 14.04 14.96
N ASN A 206 13.92 14.62 14.11
CA ASN A 206 15.19 15.29 14.38
C ASN A 206 15.27 16.54 13.51
N ILE A 207 16.18 17.46 13.82
CA ILE A 207 16.39 18.69 13.03
C ILE A 207 17.85 18.88 12.65
N CYS A 208 18.10 19.55 11.53
CA CYS A 208 19.44 19.93 11.09
C CYS A 208 19.48 21.35 10.53
N THR A 209 20.68 21.87 10.35
CA THR A 209 20.91 23.10 9.58
C THR A 209 20.55 22.88 8.11
N ILE A 210 20.17 23.97 7.43
CA ILE A 210 19.87 23.92 5.99
C ILE A 210 21.14 23.64 5.17
N GLU A 211 22.31 24.08 5.64
CA GLU A 211 23.63 23.81 5.07
C GLU A 211 23.95 22.32 5.04
N TYR A 212 23.65 21.60 6.12
CA TYR A 212 23.83 20.14 6.14
C TYR A 212 22.89 19.46 5.16
N MET A 213 21.61 19.87 5.08
CA MET A 213 20.68 19.28 4.13
C MET A 213 21.08 19.54 2.66
N LYS A 214 21.69 20.69 2.35
CA LYS A 214 22.31 20.96 1.04
C LYS A 214 23.44 19.97 0.73
N ARG A 215 24.35 19.73 1.69
CA ARG A 215 25.41 18.71 1.53
C ARG A 215 24.85 17.31 1.34
N VAL A 216 23.75 16.97 2.03
CA VAL A 216 23.05 15.69 1.84
C VAL A 216 22.48 15.60 0.43
N SER A 217 21.84 16.66 -0.06
CA SER A 217 21.34 16.76 -1.44
C SER A 217 22.44 16.53 -2.48
N GLU A 218 23.57 17.23 -2.35
CA GLU A 218 24.73 17.09 -3.23
C GLU A 218 25.30 15.67 -3.20
N PHE A 219 25.45 15.09 -2.01
CA PHE A 219 25.95 13.72 -1.84
C PHE A 219 25.04 12.68 -2.49
N LEU A 220 23.72 12.89 -2.41
CA LEU A 220 22.73 12.02 -3.03
C LEU A 220 22.55 12.27 -4.54
N GLY A 221 23.14 13.35 -5.08
CA GLY A 221 22.98 13.75 -6.48
C GLY A 221 21.59 14.29 -6.81
N LEU A 222 20.90 14.89 -5.84
CA LEU A 222 19.58 15.50 -6.04
C LEU A 222 19.72 16.91 -6.64
N ASP A 223 18.77 17.27 -7.49
CA ASP A 223 18.62 18.60 -8.10
C ASP A 223 17.78 19.58 -7.24
N TYR A 224 17.41 19.17 -6.03
CA TYR A 224 16.65 19.95 -5.05
C TYR A 224 17.07 19.59 -3.63
N ILE A 225 16.93 20.53 -2.70
CA ILE A 225 17.12 20.28 -1.27
C ILE A 225 15.87 19.58 -0.73
N PRO A 226 15.96 18.36 -0.18
CA PRO A 226 14.79 17.67 0.33
C PRO A 226 14.27 18.34 1.62
N SER A 227 12.95 18.46 1.73
CA SER A 227 12.27 18.92 2.95
C SER A 227 12.46 18.00 4.14
N GLY A 228 12.89 16.74 3.93
CA GLY A 228 13.31 15.84 5.00
C GLY A 228 13.78 14.48 4.51
N VAL A 229 14.57 13.80 5.33
CA VAL A 229 15.11 12.46 5.04
C VAL A 229 14.95 11.52 6.23
N CYS A 230 14.69 10.23 5.99
CA CYS A 230 14.57 9.24 7.07
C CYS A 230 15.92 8.58 7.35
N LEU A 231 16.57 8.97 8.45
CA LEU A 231 17.91 8.56 8.84
C LEU A 231 17.98 7.12 9.34
N ARG A 232 19.11 6.48 9.08
CA ARG A 232 19.57 5.24 9.68
C ARG A 232 21.04 5.36 10.07
N ASN A 233 21.35 4.87 11.26
CA ASN A 233 22.68 4.54 11.74
C ASN A 233 22.51 3.44 12.82
N ALA A 234 23.58 3.00 13.49
CA ALA A 234 23.49 2.10 14.62
C ALA A 234 22.52 2.65 15.67
N TRP A 235 21.44 1.92 15.95
CA TRP A 235 20.40 2.30 16.92
C TRP A 235 19.64 3.60 16.61
N LEU A 236 19.89 4.24 15.48
CA LEU A 236 19.28 5.50 15.07
C LEU A 236 18.22 5.26 13.99
N LYS A 237 17.00 5.72 14.24
CA LYS A 237 15.91 5.80 13.27
C LYS A 237 15.07 7.03 13.56
N GLY A 238 14.88 7.88 12.55
CA GLY A 238 13.93 8.98 12.61
C GLY A 238 13.94 9.83 11.34
N MET A 239 12.96 10.71 11.19
CA MET A 239 13.01 11.77 10.18
C MET A 239 13.98 12.87 10.59
N LEU A 240 14.64 13.50 9.63
CA LEU A 240 15.49 14.67 9.81
C LEU A 240 14.94 15.80 8.95
N TYR A 241 14.65 16.93 9.57
CA TYR A 241 14.09 18.11 8.92
C TYR A 241 15.03 19.32 9.01
N PRO A 242 15.21 20.10 7.92
CA PRO A 242 15.93 21.35 7.98
C PRO A 242 15.14 22.40 8.78
N PHE A 243 15.80 23.07 9.73
CA PHE A 243 15.20 24.11 10.56
C PHE A 243 16.18 25.28 10.78
N PRO A 244 15.72 26.54 10.92
CA PRO A 244 16.57 27.70 11.20
C PRO A 244 17.09 27.73 12.67
N ILE A 245 17.92 26.75 13.04
CA ILE A 245 18.36 26.51 14.43
C ILE A 245 19.03 27.75 15.04
N LEU A 246 20.02 28.32 14.33
CA LEU A 246 20.77 29.46 14.86
C LEU A 246 19.90 30.72 14.96
N GLU A 247 19.05 30.97 13.97
CA GLU A 247 18.10 32.09 14.01
C GLU A 247 17.16 31.99 15.22
N PHE A 248 16.68 30.77 15.53
CA PHE A 248 15.84 30.55 16.71
C PHE A 248 16.58 30.89 18.01
N VAL A 249 17.82 30.43 18.16
CA VAL A 249 18.63 30.68 19.37
C VAL A 249 18.90 32.17 19.57
N GLU A 250 19.17 32.90 18.49
CA GLU A 250 19.38 34.35 18.52
C GLU A 250 18.12 35.11 18.96
N GLU A 251 16.97 34.74 18.39
CA GLU A 251 15.71 35.46 18.60
C GLU A 251 15.05 35.10 19.95
N PHE A 252 15.04 33.83 20.33
CA PHE A 252 14.27 33.33 21.47
C PHE A 252 15.11 32.89 22.67
N ASN A 253 16.38 32.54 22.47
CA ASN A 253 17.28 32.13 23.56
C ASN A 253 18.34 33.19 23.90
N ASN A 254 18.10 34.44 23.51
CA ASN A 254 18.98 35.59 23.78
C ASN A 254 20.45 35.37 23.34
N GLY A 255 20.68 34.59 22.28
CA GLY A 255 22.03 34.24 21.81
C GLY A 255 22.79 33.29 22.74
N ASN A 256 22.11 32.57 23.64
CA ASN A 256 22.73 31.52 24.44
C ASN A 256 22.86 30.23 23.62
N TYR A 257 24.06 29.97 23.11
CA TYR A 257 24.35 28.79 22.28
C TYR A 257 24.73 27.54 23.07
N PHE A 258 24.83 27.63 24.39
CA PHE A 258 25.27 26.52 25.24
C PHE A 258 24.07 25.70 25.74
N ILE A 259 23.95 24.48 25.23
CA ILE A 259 22.81 23.58 25.46
C ILE A 259 23.29 22.31 26.17
N GLU A 260 22.54 21.85 27.16
CA GLU A 260 22.79 20.56 27.81
C GLU A 260 22.32 19.40 26.93
N ASP A 261 23.21 18.44 26.67
CA ASP A 261 22.89 17.21 25.94
C ASP A 261 22.18 16.18 26.84
N ILE A 262 21.74 15.07 26.25
CA ILE A 262 21.02 14.00 26.96
C ILE A 262 21.85 13.30 28.05
N TRP A 263 23.17 13.42 28.00
CA TRP A 263 24.11 12.86 28.98
C TRP A 263 24.51 13.88 30.07
N GLY A 264 24.01 15.12 29.99
CA GLY A 264 24.29 16.18 30.95
C GLY A 264 25.54 17.02 30.63
N ASN A 265 26.10 16.93 29.42
CA ASN A 265 27.24 17.76 29.02
C ASN A 265 26.75 19.04 28.33
N ILE A 266 27.44 20.15 28.57
CA ILE A 266 27.17 21.42 27.88
C ILE A 266 27.88 21.44 26.52
N GLN A 267 27.11 21.64 25.45
CA GLN A 267 27.55 21.67 24.06
C GLN A 267 27.29 23.03 23.43
N ASP A 268 28.17 23.48 22.54
CA ASP A 268 27.94 24.67 21.72
C ASP A 268 27.15 24.27 20.46
N ILE A 269 25.88 24.69 20.39
CA ILE A 269 24.98 24.32 19.28
C ILE A 269 25.45 24.87 17.93
N ARG A 270 26.34 25.88 17.90
CA ARG A 270 26.92 26.42 16.65
C ARG A 270 27.86 25.44 15.97
N GLU A 271 28.44 24.52 16.74
CA GLU A 271 29.32 23.46 16.24
C GLU A 271 28.53 22.22 15.81
N CYS A 272 27.19 22.23 15.92
CA CYS A 272 26.33 21.10 15.61
C CYS A 272 25.53 21.35 14.32
N GLU A 273 25.67 20.46 13.34
CA GLU A 273 24.84 20.45 12.13
C GLU A 273 23.52 19.68 12.34
N MET A 274 23.48 18.76 13.29
CA MET A 274 22.35 17.86 13.53
C MET A 274 21.98 17.78 15.02
N ILE A 275 20.68 17.83 15.30
CA ILE A 275 20.11 17.58 16.63
C ILE A 275 19.24 16.33 16.58
N ILE A 276 19.61 15.33 17.35
CA ILE A 276 18.96 14.02 17.43
C ILE A 276 18.16 13.91 18.73
N THR A 277 16.95 13.37 18.66
CA THR A 277 16.07 13.20 19.81
C THR A 277 16.25 11.84 20.49
N GLU A 278 15.92 11.78 21.79
CA GLU A 278 15.92 10.56 22.61
C GLU A 278 15.18 9.41 21.92
N SER A 279 13.97 9.68 21.43
CA SER A 279 13.17 8.72 20.69
C SER A 279 13.84 8.26 19.40
N SER A 280 14.70 9.04 18.74
CA SER A 280 15.37 8.63 17.50
C SER A 280 16.61 7.78 17.75
N LEU A 281 17.43 8.11 18.75
CA LEU A 281 18.60 7.32 19.16
C LEU A 281 18.23 6.29 20.24
N LYS A 282 17.61 5.19 19.79
CA LYS A 282 16.89 4.22 20.64
C LYS A 282 17.70 3.63 21.81
N LEU A 283 19.04 3.56 21.69
CA LEU A 283 19.95 3.01 22.72
C LEU A 283 21.00 4.04 23.20
N TRP A 284 20.67 5.33 23.24
CA TRP A 284 21.58 6.38 23.73
C TRP A 284 22.17 6.08 25.12
N MET A 285 21.36 5.50 26.04
CA MET A 285 21.78 5.09 27.40
C MET A 285 22.88 4.03 27.43
N ALA A 286 23.19 3.39 26.30
CA ALA A 286 24.25 2.38 26.22
C ALA A 286 25.63 2.98 25.91
N TYR A 287 25.72 4.30 25.86
CA TYR A 287 26.90 5.12 25.57
C TYR A 287 27.06 6.20 26.65
N ASP A 288 28.28 6.67 26.86
CA ASP A 288 28.60 7.62 27.93
C ASP A 288 28.43 9.09 27.47
N ASN A 289 28.62 9.34 26.17
CA ASN A 289 28.52 10.64 25.50
C ASN A 289 28.46 10.47 23.98
N ILE A 290 28.31 11.57 23.24
CA ILE A 290 28.26 11.54 21.77
C ILE A 290 29.55 11.01 21.15
N GLU A 291 30.72 11.36 21.67
CA GLU A 291 32.01 10.91 21.13
C GLU A 291 32.15 9.39 21.22
N SER A 292 31.68 8.78 22.30
CA SER A 292 31.69 7.32 22.48
C SER A 292 30.80 6.63 21.46
N TYR A 293 29.62 7.18 21.15
CA TYR A 293 28.73 6.69 20.11
C TYR A 293 29.35 6.85 18.72
N GLU A 294 29.95 8.01 18.44
CA GLU A 294 30.59 8.29 17.16
C GLU A 294 31.75 7.35 16.85
N ASN A 295 32.64 7.18 17.82
CA ASN A 295 33.77 6.27 17.70
C ASN A 295 33.29 4.83 17.50
N ALA A 296 32.26 4.42 18.24
CA ALA A 296 31.70 3.09 18.12
C ALA A 296 31.15 2.79 16.72
N TYR A 297 30.31 3.67 16.15
CA TYR A 297 29.72 3.40 14.83
C TYR A 297 30.78 3.43 13.72
N LYS A 298 31.76 4.35 13.79
CA LYS A 298 32.88 4.45 12.82
C LYS A 298 33.74 3.18 12.83
N GLU A 299 34.10 2.72 14.02
CA GLU A 299 34.92 1.51 14.18
C GLU A 299 34.19 0.25 13.73
N CYS A 300 32.90 0.12 14.06
CA CYS A 300 32.06 -1.02 13.69
C CYS A 300 31.62 -1.01 12.22
N GLY A 301 31.88 0.07 11.46
CA GLY A 301 31.62 0.14 10.02
C GLY A 301 30.22 0.60 9.64
N TYR A 302 29.50 1.18 10.59
CA TYR A 302 28.27 1.91 10.29
C TYR A 302 28.60 3.29 9.71
N GLY A 303 27.66 3.81 8.92
CA GLY A 303 27.64 5.20 8.50
C GLY A 303 26.20 5.73 8.49
N PHE A 304 26.04 7.05 8.36
CA PHE A 304 24.72 7.61 8.15
C PHE A 304 24.19 7.22 6.77
N SER A 305 22.94 6.77 6.74
CA SER A 305 22.23 6.45 5.52
C SER A 305 20.77 6.91 5.58
N VAL A 306 20.13 7.01 4.43
CA VAL A 306 18.72 7.37 4.31
C VAL A 306 17.91 6.23 3.72
N THR A 307 16.71 6.03 4.25
CA THR A 307 15.75 5.02 3.77
C THR A 307 14.61 5.63 2.95
N LYS A 308 14.42 6.94 3.07
CA LYS A 308 13.35 7.70 2.45
C LYS A 308 13.77 9.15 2.30
N ILE A 309 13.39 9.76 1.18
CA ILE A 309 13.66 11.15 0.86
C ILE A 309 12.30 11.78 0.53
N SER A 310 11.99 12.94 1.12
CA SER A 310 10.79 13.70 0.79
C SER A 310 10.81 14.06 -0.71
N PRO A 311 9.70 13.92 -1.45
CA PRO A 311 9.68 14.32 -2.85
C PRO A 311 9.89 15.83 -3.02
N TYR A 312 10.36 16.26 -4.19
CA TYR A 312 10.40 17.68 -4.56
C TYR A 312 9.00 18.29 -4.68
N ILE A 313 8.07 17.56 -5.32
CA ILE A 313 6.70 18.00 -5.55
C ILE A 313 5.73 16.92 -5.06
N LEU A 314 4.67 17.37 -4.37
CA LEU A 314 3.56 16.52 -3.96
C LEU A 314 2.58 16.31 -5.13
N GLU A 315 1.96 15.13 -5.15
CA GLU A 315 0.87 14.88 -6.09
C GLU A 315 -0.33 15.77 -5.75
N GLU A 316 -1.11 16.18 -6.75
CA GLU A 316 -2.31 16.99 -6.49
C GLU A 316 -3.57 16.14 -6.29
N GLN A 317 -3.57 14.93 -6.86
CA GLN A 317 -4.72 14.04 -6.88
C GLN A 317 -4.27 12.62 -6.54
N ARG A 318 -5.10 11.92 -5.77
CA ARG A 318 -4.86 10.52 -5.36
C ARG A 318 -6.16 9.73 -5.40
N GLU A 319 -6.01 8.41 -5.50
CA GLU A 319 -7.11 7.47 -5.24
C GLU A 319 -7.29 7.28 -3.73
N LEU A 320 -8.53 7.33 -3.26
CA LEU A 320 -8.91 6.97 -1.90
C LEU A 320 -8.68 5.49 -1.60
N ASN A 321 -8.64 5.16 -0.30
CA ASN A 321 -8.71 3.80 0.22
C ASN A 321 -10.12 3.56 0.80
N TYR A 322 -10.73 2.40 0.58
CA TYR A 322 -12.05 2.09 1.15
C TYR A 322 -12.11 2.25 2.67
N GLN A 323 -10.99 2.05 3.37
CA GLN A 323 -10.90 2.25 4.81
C GLN A 323 -11.21 3.70 5.22
N TYR A 324 -10.93 4.66 4.34
CA TYR A 324 -11.22 6.08 4.56
C TYR A 324 -12.70 6.43 4.30
N LEU A 325 -13.48 5.51 3.73
CA LEU A 325 -14.87 5.73 3.34
C LEU A 325 -15.87 4.91 4.17
N GLN A 326 -15.47 3.72 4.61
CA GLN A 326 -16.37 2.71 5.17
C GLN A 326 -17.10 3.13 6.46
N SER A 327 -16.54 4.05 7.25
CA SER A 327 -17.11 4.50 8.51
C SER A 327 -17.94 5.80 8.37
N TYR A 328 -18.01 6.39 7.19
CA TYR A 328 -18.86 7.54 6.92
C TYR A 328 -20.31 7.11 6.72
N GLU A 329 -21.23 8.02 7.01
CA GLU A 329 -22.65 7.89 6.67
C GLU A 329 -22.96 8.81 5.49
N PHE A 330 -23.05 8.24 4.29
CA PHE A 330 -23.35 8.97 3.06
C PHE A 330 -24.85 8.90 2.73
N THR A 331 -25.36 9.99 2.18
CA THR A 331 -26.62 10.02 1.42
C THR A 331 -26.38 9.67 -0.04
N ASP A 332 -27.43 9.40 -0.80
CA ASP A 332 -27.31 9.13 -2.24
C ASP A 332 -26.63 10.29 -3.00
N ASP A 333 -26.98 11.53 -2.67
CA ASP A 333 -26.36 12.74 -3.24
C ASP A 333 -24.86 12.82 -2.93
N ASP A 334 -24.45 12.46 -1.70
CA ASP A 334 -23.03 12.41 -1.34
C ASP A 334 -22.27 11.36 -2.15
N ILE A 335 -22.88 10.18 -2.36
CA ILE A 335 -22.28 9.11 -3.15
C ILE A 335 -22.15 9.53 -4.61
N GLU A 336 -23.19 10.17 -5.16
CA GLU A 336 -23.15 10.74 -6.50
C GLU A 336 -22.03 11.78 -6.64
N GLU A 337 -21.98 12.78 -5.76
CA GLU A 337 -20.95 13.84 -5.76
C GLU A 337 -19.54 13.24 -5.65
N LEU A 338 -19.34 12.30 -4.72
CA LEU A 338 -18.04 11.68 -4.48
C LEU A 338 -17.57 10.79 -5.64
N CYS A 339 -18.49 10.06 -6.29
CA CYS A 339 -18.14 9.12 -7.36
C CYS A 339 -18.04 9.80 -8.74
N THR A 340 -18.76 10.91 -8.96
CA THR A 340 -18.90 11.55 -10.28
C THR A 340 -17.57 11.90 -10.94
N PRO A 341 -16.58 12.52 -10.28
CA PRO A 341 -15.29 12.83 -10.91
C PRO A 341 -14.59 11.58 -11.45
N THR A 342 -14.68 10.47 -10.70
CA THR A 342 -14.08 9.19 -11.10
C THR A 342 -14.85 8.53 -12.23
N ILE A 343 -16.18 8.56 -12.18
CA ILE A 343 -17.04 8.01 -13.22
C ILE A 343 -16.83 8.75 -14.55
N ASN A 344 -16.78 10.08 -14.52
CA ASN A 344 -16.54 10.90 -15.71
C ASN A 344 -15.18 10.59 -16.31
N TYR A 345 -14.12 10.60 -15.51
CA TYR A 345 -12.78 10.19 -15.96
C TYR A 345 -12.79 8.80 -16.62
N LEU A 346 -13.47 7.81 -16.01
CA LEU A 346 -13.55 6.46 -16.56
C LEU A 346 -14.35 6.39 -17.86
N LYS A 347 -15.46 7.14 -17.96
CA LYS A 347 -16.29 7.22 -19.18
C LYS A 347 -15.53 7.89 -20.32
N ASP A 348 -14.82 8.98 -20.03
CA ASP A 348 -14.01 9.74 -20.99
C ASP A 348 -12.83 8.91 -21.50
N ALA A 349 -12.07 8.29 -20.59
CA ALA A 349 -10.96 7.40 -20.93
C ALA A 349 -11.40 6.10 -21.64
N MET A 350 -12.67 5.73 -21.54
CA MET A 350 -13.28 4.58 -22.21
C MET A 350 -13.96 5.02 -23.51
N CYS A 351 -13.25 5.73 -24.39
CA CYS A 351 -13.78 6.18 -25.68
C CYS A 351 -14.96 7.17 -25.60
N GLY A 352 -15.16 7.84 -24.45
CA GLY A 352 -16.09 8.97 -24.33
C GLY A 352 -15.49 10.28 -24.82
N ASP A 353 -14.18 10.43 -24.67
CA ASP A 353 -13.39 11.57 -25.16
C ASP A 353 -12.08 11.06 -25.78
N TYR A 354 -11.73 11.61 -26.95
CA TYR A 354 -10.55 11.19 -27.70
C TYR A 354 -9.25 11.47 -26.93
N ALA A 355 -9.08 12.71 -26.45
CA ALA A 355 -7.86 13.14 -25.79
C ALA A 355 -7.62 12.34 -24.48
N SER A 356 -8.68 12.12 -23.70
CA SER A 356 -8.64 11.34 -22.47
C SER A 356 -8.32 9.87 -22.72
N THR A 357 -8.87 9.27 -23.78
CA THR A 357 -8.57 7.89 -24.17
C THR A 357 -7.11 7.73 -24.59
N VAL A 358 -6.60 8.62 -25.44
CA VAL A 358 -5.20 8.63 -25.89
C VAL A 358 -4.25 8.82 -24.70
N LYS A 359 -4.56 9.76 -23.80
CA LYS A 359 -3.80 10.02 -22.57
C LYS A 359 -3.81 8.81 -21.65
N PHE A 360 -4.96 8.16 -21.45
CA PHE A 360 -5.08 6.95 -20.63
C PHE A 360 -4.23 5.79 -21.18
N LEU A 361 -4.19 5.62 -22.50
CA LEU A 361 -3.38 4.60 -23.16
C LEU A 361 -1.88 4.97 -23.20
N GLY A 362 -1.52 6.20 -22.86
CA GLY A 362 -0.15 6.70 -22.87
C GLY A 362 0.44 6.81 -24.28
N ILE A 363 -0.40 7.04 -25.29
CA ILE A 363 0.06 7.11 -26.68
C ILE A 363 0.55 8.52 -26.97
N THR A 364 1.81 8.62 -27.43
CA THR A 364 2.43 9.85 -27.94
C THR A 364 3.08 9.57 -29.29
N GLU A 365 3.52 10.61 -30.01
CA GLU A 365 4.23 10.46 -31.30
C GLU A 365 5.42 9.48 -31.23
N ASN A 366 6.10 9.42 -30.08
CA ASN A 366 7.32 8.62 -29.88
C ASN A 366 7.05 7.27 -29.20
N THR A 367 5.79 6.88 -28.98
CA THR A 367 5.47 5.62 -28.28
C THR A 367 5.40 4.47 -29.27
N GLU A 368 6.18 3.41 -29.06
CA GLU A 368 6.00 2.16 -29.80
C GLU A 368 4.68 1.50 -29.39
N VAL A 369 3.69 1.53 -30.28
CA VAL A 369 2.34 1.02 -30.03
C VAL A 369 1.94 0.01 -31.08
N ASN A 370 0.95 -0.83 -30.76
CA ASN A 370 0.39 -1.76 -31.73
C ASN A 370 -0.50 -1.05 -32.78
N SER A 371 -0.90 -1.78 -33.81
CA SER A 371 -1.58 -1.24 -34.97
C SER A 371 -2.90 -0.52 -34.66
N TRP A 372 -3.73 -1.02 -33.73
CA TRP A 372 -4.99 -0.36 -33.38
C TRP A 372 -4.81 0.90 -32.54
N GLN A 373 -3.79 0.94 -31.67
CA GLN A 373 -3.43 2.15 -30.92
C GLN A 373 -2.90 3.23 -31.86
N ARG A 374 -2.08 2.85 -32.84
CA ARG A 374 -1.59 3.78 -33.88
C ARG A 374 -2.74 4.28 -34.75
N ALA A 375 -3.66 3.42 -35.17
CA ALA A 375 -4.84 3.82 -35.92
C ALA A 375 -5.73 4.81 -35.13
N LEU A 376 -5.91 4.58 -33.82
CA LEU A 376 -6.59 5.52 -32.94
C LEU A 376 -5.86 6.87 -32.88
N TYR A 377 -4.54 6.87 -32.70
CA TYR A 377 -3.74 8.09 -32.63
C TYR A 377 -3.77 8.92 -33.93
N ILE A 378 -3.81 8.25 -35.08
CA ILE A 378 -3.86 8.90 -36.40
C ILE A 378 -5.22 9.53 -36.63
N SER A 379 -6.32 8.88 -36.23
CA SER A 379 -7.66 9.36 -36.54
C SER A 379 -8.65 9.11 -35.40
N GLU A 380 -9.24 10.20 -34.90
CA GLU A 380 -10.32 10.18 -33.91
C GLU A 380 -11.53 9.35 -34.37
N TYR A 381 -11.73 9.21 -35.68
CA TYR A 381 -12.73 8.32 -36.28
C TYR A 381 -12.68 6.89 -35.69
N MET A 382 -11.48 6.39 -35.38
CA MET A 382 -11.28 5.04 -34.84
C MET A 382 -11.73 4.90 -33.38
N LEU A 383 -12.08 6.00 -32.69
CA LEU A 383 -12.67 5.96 -31.35
C LEU A 383 -14.01 5.20 -31.33
N GLY A 384 -14.75 5.25 -32.45
CA GLY A 384 -16.00 4.52 -32.64
C GLY A 384 -15.83 3.04 -33.02
N ASP A 385 -14.61 2.57 -33.32
CA ASP A 385 -14.38 1.21 -33.79
C ASP A 385 -14.71 0.19 -32.67
N PRO A 386 -15.57 -0.83 -32.93
CA PRO A 386 -15.94 -1.81 -31.90
C PRO A 386 -14.78 -2.60 -31.30
N TYR A 387 -13.68 -2.83 -32.05
CA TYR A 387 -12.51 -3.53 -31.55
C TYR A 387 -11.60 -2.60 -30.72
N VAL A 388 -11.46 -1.33 -31.11
CA VAL A 388 -10.80 -0.31 -30.30
C VAL A 388 -11.54 -0.15 -28.97
N ILE A 389 -12.86 0.04 -28.99
CA ILE A 389 -13.70 0.13 -27.77
C ILE A 389 -13.48 -1.09 -26.85
N ASP A 390 -13.46 -2.30 -27.42
CA ASP A 390 -13.19 -3.52 -26.65
C ASP A 390 -11.78 -3.57 -26.06
N SER A 391 -10.80 -3.12 -26.83
CA SER A 391 -9.40 -3.10 -26.42
C SER A 391 -9.21 -2.13 -25.27
N VAL A 392 -9.65 -0.88 -25.41
CA VAL A 392 -9.64 0.13 -24.35
C VAL A 392 -10.35 -0.36 -23.10
N HIS A 393 -11.55 -0.93 -23.24
CA HIS A 393 -12.29 -1.48 -22.10
C HIS A 393 -11.50 -2.58 -21.37
N ARG A 394 -10.72 -3.43 -22.06
CA ARG A 394 -9.87 -4.44 -21.40
C ARG A 394 -8.79 -3.80 -20.53
N PHE A 395 -8.18 -2.69 -20.98
CA PHE A 395 -7.18 -1.96 -20.21
C PHE A 395 -7.80 -1.24 -19.00
N ILE A 396 -8.95 -0.59 -19.18
CA ILE A 396 -9.59 0.20 -18.12
C ILE A 396 -10.35 -0.63 -17.08
N LYS A 397 -10.70 -1.89 -17.40
CA LYS A 397 -11.46 -2.79 -16.51
C LYS A 397 -10.89 -2.88 -15.09
N LYS A 398 -9.57 -2.85 -14.94
CA LYS A 398 -8.93 -2.84 -13.62
C LYS A 398 -9.31 -1.57 -12.84
N LYS A 399 -9.20 -0.39 -13.48
CA LYS A 399 -9.59 0.90 -12.88
C LYS A 399 -11.07 0.97 -12.54
N MET A 400 -11.94 0.37 -13.36
CA MET A 400 -13.37 0.24 -13.03
C MET A 400 -13.60 -0.61 -11.78
N ASN A 401 -12.93 -1.76 -11.65
CA ASN A 401 -13.04 -2.58 -10.44
C ASN A 401 -12.40 -1.89 -9.22
N ASP A 402 -11.31 -1.16 -9.41
CA ASP A 402 -10.67 -0.34 -8.38
C ASP A 402 -11.66 0.74 -7.87
N ALA A 403 -12.40 1.41 -8.75
CA ALA A 403 -13.45 2.36 -8.37
C ALA A 403 -14.56 1.67 -7.55
N LYS A 404 -15.00 0.47 -7.94
CA LYS A 404 -16.01 -0.33 -7.21
C LYS A 404 -15.57 -0.71 -5.79
N ILE A 405 -14.28 -0.66 -5.48
CA ILE A 405 -13.74 -0.85 -4.13
C ILE A 405 -13.32 0.48 -3.47
N GLY A 406 -13.86 1.61 -3.91
CA GLY A 406 -13.66 2.92 -3.29
C GLY A 406 -12.35 3.64 -3.62
N LYS A 407 -11.62 3.21 -4.66
CA LYS A 407 -10.49 3.99 -5.20
C LYS A 407 -11.00 5.13 -6.06
N LEU A 408 -11.60 6.11 -5.40
CA LEU A 408 -12.16 7.30 -6.02
C LEU A 408 -11.08 8.38 -6.08
N PHE A 409 -11.00 9.08 -7.20
CA PHE A 409 -10.07 10.19 -7.38
C PHE A 409 -10.55 11.42 -6.62
N VAL A 410 -9.69 11.94 -5.74
CA VAL A 410 -9.92 13.19 -5.01
C VAL A 410 -8.68 14.07 -5.06
N GLN A 411 -8.86 15.39 -4.94
CA GLN A 411 -7.75 16.29 -4.67
C GLN A 411 -7.19 16.00 -3.28
N GLY A 412 -5.89 15.75 -3.20
CA GLY A 412 -5.25 15.29 -1.98
C GLY A 412 -4.04 14.43 -2.24
N ASN A 413 -3.22 14.24 -1.20
CA ASN A 413 -1.97 13.50 -1.29
C ASN A 413 -1.53 12.94 0.06
N TYR A 414 -0.49 12.10 -0.01
CA TYR A 414 0.25 11.64 1.15
C TYR A 414 1.43 12.57 1.41
N GLN A 415 1.51 13.13 2.61
CA GLN A 415 2.65 13.91 3.09
C GLN A 415 3.37 13.13 4.19
N ILE A 416 4.69 13.27 4.28
CA ILE A 416 5.40 12.78 5.46
C ILE A 416 4.97 13.66 6.63
N ALA A 417 4.72 13.03 7.77
CA ALA A 417 4.23 13.68 8.97
C ALA A 417 5.38 14.15 9.86
N SER A 418 5.24 15.30 10.51
CA SER A 418 6.14 15.81 11.53
C SER A 418 5.34 16.37 12.72
N GLY A 419 5.88 16.29 13.92
CA GLY A 419 5.46 17.15 15.03
C GLY A 419 6.05 18.55 14.86
N ASP A 420 5.79 19.45 15.80
CA ASP A 420 6.19 20.86 15.74
C ASP A 420 7.70 21.06 16.03
N PRO A 421 8.55 21.41 15.04
CA PRO A 421 9.98 21.65 15.26
C PRO A 421 10.27 22.90 16.09
N PHE A 422 9.35 23.88 16.10
CA PHE A 422 9.49 25.09 16.91
C PHE A 422 9.30 24.75 18.40
N ALA A 423 8.29 23.92 18.71
CA ALA A 423 8.08 23.39 20.07
C ALA A 423 9.30 22.59 20.56
N LEU A 424 9.90 21.77 19.67
CA LEU A 424 11.14 21.06 19.99
C LEU A 424 12.28 22.03 20.34
N MET A 425 12.49 23.09 19.56
CA MET A 425 13.54 24.08 19.85
C MET A 425 13.29 24.86 21.15
N GLN A 426 12.03 25.19 21.48
CA GLN A 426 11.70 25.76 22.79
C GLN A 426 12.12 24.82 23.93
N SER A 427 11.78 23.52 23.81
CA SER A 427 12.17 22.51 24.79
C SER A 427 13.69 22.36 24.91
N ILE A 428 14.43 22.37 23.79
CA ILE A 428 15.89 22.27 23.77
C ILE A 428 16.54 23.45 24.49
N CYS A 429 16.00 24.66 24.33
CA CYS A 429 16.50 25.87 24.97
C CYS A 429 16.00 26.06 26.41
N GLY A 430 15.18 25.14 26.95
CA GLY A 430 14.59 25.28 28.29
C GLY A 430 13.56 26.40 28.40
N LEU A 431 12.94 26.79 27.29
CA LEU A 431 11.89 27.81 27.21
C LEU A 431 10.52 27.19 27.49
N GLU A 432 9.52 28.04 27.75
CA GLU A 432 8.13 27.60 27.79
C GLU A 432 7.72 27.05 26.42
N VAL A 433 7.28 25.79 26.38
CA VAL A 433 6.86 25.12 25.15
C VAL A 433 5.45 25.58 24.81
N THR A 434 5.32 26.34 23.73
CA THR A 434 4.03 26.81 23.19
C THR A 434 3.76 26.25 21.79
N GLY A 435 4.81 25.95 21.03
CA GLY A 435 4.72 25.68 19.60
C GLY A 435 4.18 26.87 18.82
N LEU A 436 3.92 26.65 17.52
CA LEU A 436 3.21 27.62 16.66
C LEU A 436 1.79 27.16 16.30
N LEU A 437 1.51 25.87 16.42
CA LEU A 437 0.23 25.27 16.06
C LEU A 437 -0.60 24.98 17.30
N LYS A 438 -1.89 25.34 17.28
CA LYS A 438 -2.86 25.08 18.36
C LYS A 438 -3.59 23.74 18.15
N GLU A 439 -4.38 23.31 19.16
CA GLU A 439 -5.27 22.14 19.00
C GLU A 439 -6.09 22.23 17.68
N GLY A 440 -6.14 21.12 16.95
CA GLY A 440 -6.86 21.01 15.69
C GLY A 440 -6.20 21.72 14.51
N GLU A 441 -5.00 22.30 14.68
CA GLU A 441 -4.25 22.90 13.58
C GLU A 441 -3.20 21.97 12.99
N CYS A 442 -2.89 22.20 11.72
CA CYS A 442 -1.72 21.68 11.03
C CYS A 442 -1.09 22.78 10.17
N TYR A 443 0.18 22.61 9.82
CA TYR A 443 0.82 23.36 8.73
C TYR A 443 1.09 22.42 7.55
N SER A 444 0.75 22.88 6.35
CA SER A 444 1.09 22.21 5.09
C SER A 444 1.15 23.27 4.00
N LYS A 445 2.36 23.53 3.48
CA LYS A 445 2.54 24.51 2.41
C LYS A 445 1.70 24.17 1.18
N PHE A 446 1.57 22.88 0.84
CA PHE A 446 0.71 22.44 -0.26
C PHE A 446 -0.74 22.95 -0.13
N TRP A 447 -1.34 22.84 1.07
CA TRP A 447 -2.72 23.29 1.27
C TRP A 447 -2.83 24.81 1.39
N ILE A 448 -1.81 25.47 1.94
CA ILE A 448 -1.71 26.94 1.95
C ILE A 448 -1.69 27.48 0.52
N ASP A 449 -0.86 26.92 -0.35
CA ASP A 449 -0.72 27.34 -1.75
C ASP A 449 -2.02 27.09 -2.55
N LYS A 450 -2.85 26.15 -2.12
CA LYS A 450 -4.20 25.89 -2.67
C LYS A 450 -5.31 26.75 -2.03
N ASN A 451 -4.97 27.63 -1.08
CA ASN A 451 -5.91 28.44 -0.31
C ASN A 451 -6.99 27.62 0.44
N GLU A 452 -6.61 26.45 0.93
CA GLU A 452 -7.50 25.58 1.70
C GLU A 452 -7.40 25.87 3.20
N ASN A 453 -8.55 26.01 3.86
CA ASN A 453 -8.62 26.32 5.29
C ASN A 453 -8.75 25.07 6.17
N ASN A 454 -9.39 24.01 5.66
CA ASN A 454 -9.65 22.79 6.42
C ASN A 454 -9.46 21.57 5.52
N VAL A 455 -8.80 20.55 6.05
CA VAL A 455 -8.58 19.28 5.37
C VAL A 455 -8.90 18.12 6.28
N VAL A 456 -9.43 17.05 5.71
CA VAL A 456 -9.62 15.79 6.43
C VAL A 456 -8.37 14.94 6.25
N VAL A 457 -7.90 14.36 7.35
CA VAL A 457 -6.66 13.62 7.47
C VAL A 457 -6.96 12.18 7.86
N PHE A 458 -6.17 11.26 7.28
CA PHE A 458 -6.31 9.84 7.44
C PHE A 458 -4.95 9.15 7.46
N ARG A 459 -4.85 8.08 8.24
CA ARG A 459 -3.73 7.16 8.22
C ARG A 459 -4.19 5.71 8.10
N SER A 460 -3.53 4.99 7.19
CA SER A 460 -3.73 3.54 7.05
C SER A 460 -2.83 2.75 8.01
N PRO A 461 -3.28 1.61 8.55
CA PRO A 461 -4.67 1.11 8.50
C PRO A 461 -5.53 1.79 9.58
N MET A 462 -6.82 1.98 9.27
CA MET A 462 -7.83 2.47 10.23
C MET A 462 -9.02 1.52 10.29
N THR A 463 -9.76 1.56 11.40
CA THR A 463 -10.88 0.65 11.68
C THR A 463 -12.18 1.35 12.03
N SER A 464 -12.14 2.61 12.47
CA SER A 464 -13.31 3.34 12.96
C SER A 464 -13.31 4.80 12.52
N HIS A 465 -14.45 5.48 12.64
CA HIS A 465 -14.52 6.92 12.38
C HIS A 465 -13.69 7.73 13.40
N ASN A 466 -13.44 7.17 14.59
CA ASN A 466 -12.60 7.77 15.63
C ASN A 466 -11.17 8.02 15.16
N ASN A 467 -10.72 7.33 14.11
CA ASN A 467 -9.38 7.52 13.56
C ASN A 467 -9.23 8.75 12.68
N ILE A 468 -10.33 9.37 12.25
CA ILE A 468 -10.31 10.47 11.29
C ILE A 468 -10.13 11.79 12.03
N ARG A 469 -9.28 12.67 11.53
CA ARG A 469 -9.15 14.04 12.02
C ARG A 469 -9.42 15.05 10.91
N MET A 470 -9.99 16.20 11.28
CA MET A 470 -10.05 17.37 10.41
C MET A 470 -9.17 18.45 11.02
N CYS A 471 -8.23 18.97 10.23
CA CYS A 471 -7.28 19.96 10.67
C CYS A 471 -7.53 21.29 9.98
N ARG A 472 -7.43 22.38 10.75
CA ARG A 472 -7.35 23.74 10.22
C ARG A 472 -5.93 23.99 9.72
N VAL A 473 -5.80 24.45 8.48
CA VAL A 473 -4.51 24.78 7.88
C VAL A 473 -4.08 26.16 8.38
N ASN A 474 -3.01 26.21 9.18
CA ASN A 474 -2.47 27.47 9.71
C ASN A 474 -1.62 28.17 8.63
N ASN A 475 -2.02 29.41 8.30
CA ASN A 475 -1.41 30.24 7.26
C ASN A 475 -0.73 31.50 7.83
N ALA A 476 -0.39 31.51 9.12
CA ALA A 476 0.28 32.64 9.76
C ALA A 476 1.71 32.83 9.21
N GLU A 477 2.16 34.08 9.12
CA GLU A 477 3.50 34.42 8.62
C GLU A 477 4.62 33.79 9.47
N GLU A 478 4.40 33.64 10.78
CA GLU A 478 5.33 32.95 11.68
C GLU A 478 5.51 31.48 11.30
N CYS A 479 4.41 30.74 11.05
CA CYS A 479 4.48 29.35 10.59
C CYS A 479 5.20 29.25 9.23
N LYS A 480 4.89 30.13 8.28
CA LYS A 480 5.56 30.16 6.97
C LYS A 480 7.06 30.37 7.10
N ARG A 481 7.48 31.29 7.98
CA ARG A 481 8.89 31.62 8.21
C ARG A 481 9.63 30.44 8.84
N TRP A 482 9.12 29.89 9.94
CA TRP A 482 9.84 28.85 10.69
C TRP A 482 9.80 27.48 10.01
N TYR A 483 8.77 27.22 9.21
CA TYR A 483 8.63 25.95 8.47
C TYR A 483 8.94 26.10 6.96
N GLN A 484 9.65 27.16 6.57
CA GLN A 484 9.95 27.50 5.16
C GLN A 484 10.73 26.44 4.39
N TYR A 485 11.36 25.48 5.07
CA TYR A 485 12.12 24.39 4.44
C TYR A 485 11.36 23.06 4.42
N MET A 486 10.12 23.04 4.93
CA MET A 486 9.30 21.85 5.12
C MET A 486 8.09 21.79 4.15
N ASP A 487 8.32 22.20 2.91
CA ASP A 487 7.29 22.43 1.88
C ASP A 487 6.40 21.23 1.54
N THR A 488 6.95 20.01 1.67
CA THR A 488 6.25 18.76 1.34
C THR A 488 5.85 17.93 2.57
N ILE A 489 5.93 18.55 3.75
CA ILE A 489 5.70 17.92 5.05
C ILE A 489 4.39 18.45 5.64
N MET A 490 3.64 17.57 6.30
CA MET A 490 2.49 17.95 7.11
C MET A 490 2.92 17.99 8.57
N ILE A 491 2.92 19.19 9.15
CA ILE A 491 3.30 19.44 10.54
C ILE A 491 2.03 19.48 11.38
N ILE A 492 1.98 18.66 12.43
CA ILE A 492 0.83 18.52 13.32
C ILE A 492 1.12 19.21 14.65
N ASN A 493 0.08 19.79 15.25
CA ASN A 493 0.16 20.44 16.55
C ASN A 493 0.55 19.49 17.69
N ALA A 494 1.00 20.06 18.81
CA ALA A 494 1.41 19.33 20.00
C ALA A 494 0.28 19.09 21.02
N TRP A 495 -0.90 19.68 20.84
CA TRP A 495 -1.83 19.98 21.94
C TRP A 495 -3.12 19.15 21.94
N ASP A 496 -3.18 18.05 21.18
CA ASP A 496 -4.40 17.26 21.07
C ASP A 496 -4.17 15.74 20.85
N SER A 497 -5.27 15.00 20.74
CA SER A 497 -5.25 13.53 20.59
C SER A 497 -5.00 13.04 19.16
N PHE A 498 -4.46 13.86 18.26
CA PHE A 498 -4.25 13.51 16.85
C PHE A 498 -3.46 12.21 16.69
N CYS A 499 -2.31 12.07 17.34
CA CYS A 499 -1.47 10.89 17.20
C CYS A 499 -2.18 9.60 17.65
N MET A 500 -2.91 9.68 18.76
CA MET A 500 -3.71 8.56 19.26
C MET A 500 -4.82 8.19 18.28
N ALA A 501 -5.49 9.19 17.71
CA ALA A 501 -6.56 9.01 16.74
C ALA A 501 -6.08 8.34 15.45
N GLU A 502 -4.98 8.82 14.89
CA GLU A 502 -4.35 8.28 13.68
C GLU A 502 -3.57 6.98 13.98
N ASN A 503 -4.11 6.16 14.88
CA ASN A 503 -3.67 4.80 15.23
C ASN A 503 -2.23 4.73 15.77
N GLY A 504 -1.87 5.68 16.64
CA GLY A 504 -0.55 5.76 17.27
C GLY A 504 0.50 6.37 16.34
N CYS A 505 0.16 7.50 15.72
CA CYS A 505 1.04 8.18 14.79
C CYS A 505 2.29 8.73 15.49
N ASP A 506 3.46 8.48 14.88
CA ASP A 506 4.72 9.09 15.26
C ASP A 506 5.34 9.81 14.05
N TRP A 507 6.56 10.31 14.20
CA TRP A 507 7.24 11.13 13.20
C TRP A 507 8.46 10.41 12.61
N ASP A 508 8.50 9.07 12.70
CA ASP A 508 9.65 8.25 12.29
C ASP A 508 9.66 7.82 10.82
N SER A 509 8.84 8.51 10.00
CA SER A 509 8.60 8.44 8.53
C SER A 509 7.16 8.13 8.13
N ASP A 510 6.26 8.16 9.09
CA ASP A 510 4.83 8.02 8.89
C ASP A 510 4.29 9.03 7.86
N ILE A 511 3.23 8.61 7.17
CA ILE A 511 2.59 9.41 6.11
C ILE A 511 1.11 9.57 6.40
N LEU A 512 0.63 10.79 6.20
CA LEU A 512 -0.76 11.17 6.38
C LEU A 512 -1.36 11.44 5.01
N PHE A 513 -2.49 10.80 4.72
CA PHE A 513 -3.32 11.18 3.58
C PHE A 513 -4.19 12.36 3.99
N SER A 514 -4.21 13.42 3.19
CA SER A 514 -5.11 14.56 3.41
C SER A 514 -5.86 14.93 2.14
N THR A 515 -7.08 15.44 2.30
CA THR A 515 -7.93 15.89 1.19
C THR A 515 -8.84 17.04 1.61
N ASN A 516 -9.11 17.95 0.69
CA ASN A 516 -10.08 19.03 0.79
C ASN A 516 -11.49 18.63 0.28
N ASN A 517 -11.75 17.34 0.02
CA ASN A 517 -13.02 16.89 -0.56
C ASN A 517 -14.24 17.33 0.28
N ASP A 518 -15.21 17.98 -0.38
CA ASP A 518 -16.35 18.61 0.30
C ASP A 518 -17.30 17.61 0.95
N VAL A 519 -17.55 16.46 0.33
CA VAL A 519 -18.37 15.39 0.91
C VAL A 519 -17.75 14.89 2.21
N LEU A 520 -16.45 14.59 2.20
CA LEU A 520 -15.75 14.08 3.38
C LEU A 520 -15.70 15.12 4.50
N LYS A 521 -15.42 16.39 4.19
CA LYS A 521 -15.47 17.49 5.18
C LYS A 521 -16.88 17.64 5.78
N ARG A 522 -17.92 17.61 4.94
CA ARG A 522 -19.32 17.80 5.33
C ARG A 522 -19.84 16.64 6.19
N ARG A 523 -19.38 15.42 5.94
CA ARG A 523 -19.81 14.20 6.67
C ARG A 523 -18.87 13.81 7.81
N TYR A 524 -17.78 14.54 8.01
CA TYR A 524 -16.87 14.32 9.13
C TYR A 524 -17.55 14.58 10.48
N LYS A 525 -17.26 13.73 11.47
CA LYS A 525 -17.71 13.88 12.85
C LYS A 525 -16.49 13.76 13.79
N LYS A 526 -16.25 14.76 14.64
CA LYS A 526 -15.22 14.66 15.69
C LYS A 526 -15.69 13.66 16.74
N LEU A 527 -15.02 12.52 16.82
CA LEU A 527 -15.23 11.50 17.86
C LEU A 527 -14.00 11.41 18.77
N PRO A 528 -14.16 11.06 20.05
CA PRO A 528 -13.05 10.82 20.98
C PRO A 528 -12.03 9.84 20.39
N ALA A 529 -10.74 10.08 20.65
CA ALA A 529 -9.71 9.12 20.27
C ALA A 529 -9.90 7.81 21.05
N ILE A 530 -9.61 6.68 20.40
CA ILE A 530 -9.58 5.38 21.06
C ILE A 530 -8.18 5.17 21.61
N GLU A 531 -8.08 5.10 22.93
CA GLU A 531 -6.87 4.78 23.67
C GLU A 531 -6.84 3.27 23.97
N CYS A 532 -5.95 2.56 23.31
CA CYS A 532 -5.70 1.16 23.61
C CYS A 532 -4.68 1.06 24.76
N VAL A 533 -5.04 0.43 25.88
CA VAL A 533 -4.14 0.27 27.03
C VAL A 533 -2.93 -0.58 26.62
N GLN A 534 -1.74 0.01 26.67
CA GLN A 534 -0.50 -0.67 26.30
C GLN A 534 0.07 -1.49 27.46
N ARG A 535 0.49 -2.74 27.17
CA ARG A 535 1.18 -3.60 28.13
C ARG A 535 2.69 -3.54 27.90
N ASN A 536 3.46 -3.32 28.95
CA ASN A 536 4.92 -3.28 28.88
C ASN A 536 5.55 -4.63 29.23
N THR A 537 6.50 -5.07 28.40
CA THR A 537 7.35 -6.23 28.71
C THR A 537 8.54 -5.78 29.58
N SER A 538 8.92 -6.59 30.56
CA SER A 538 10.06 -6.32 31.44
C SER A 538 11.38 -6.23 30.68
N LYS A 539 12.22 -5.25 31.04
CA LYS A 539 13.59 -5.14 30.56
C LYS A 539 14.46 -6.20 31.25
N ILE A 540 15.30 -6.90 30.49
CA ILE A 540 16.25 -7.90 31.00
C ILE A 540 17.62 -7.73 30.32
N ILE A 541 18.66 -8.34 30.88
CA ILE A 541 19.91 -8.52 30.13
C ILE A 541 19.63 -9.43 28.95
N VAL A 542 19.78 -8.91 27.73
CA VAL A 542 19.37 -9.60 26.51
C VAL A 542 20.22 -10.84 26.26
N THR A 543 19.56 -11.97 26.01
CA THR A 543 20.19 -13.23 25.58
C THR A 543 19.60 -13.71 24.26
N GLU A 544 20.38 -14.45 23.49
CA GLU A 544 19.95 -15.02 22.20
C GLU A 544 18.76 -15.99 22.35
N GLU A 545 18.59 -16.63 23.51
CA GLU A 545 17.46 -17.53 23.79
C GLU A 545 16.14 -16.76 23.89
N GLU A 546 16.12 -15.67 24.65
CA GLU A 546 14.92 -14.83 24.79
C GLU A 546 14.59 -14.12 23.47
N VAL A 547 15.60 -13.69 22.70
CA VAL A 547 15.41 -13.16 21.34
C VAL A 547 14.71 -14.19 20.43
N LYS A 548 15.21 -15.43 20.38
CA LYS A 548 14.58 -16.52 19.60
C LYS A 548 13.15 -16.81 20.03
N LYS A 549 12.86 -16.78 21.33
CA LYS A 549 11.52 -16.95 21.86
C LYS A 549 10.58 -15.85 21.36
N THR A 550 11.02 -14.59 21.38
CA THR A 550 10.22 -13.47 20.84
C THR A 550 10.01 -13.58 19.33
N ASN A 551 11.02 -13.99 18.54
CA ASN A 551 10.84 -14.29 17.11
C ASN A 551 9.77 -15.34 16.84
N LYS A 552 9.82 -16.47 17.55
CA LYS A 552 8.86 -17.56 17.37
C LYS A 552 7.43 -17.10 17.70
N ASN A 553 7.28 -16.25 18.71
CA ASN A 553 5.99 -15.70 19.12
C ASN A 553 5.47 -14.64 18.14
N GLY A 554 6.36 -13.80 17.60
CA GLY A 554 6.06 -12.72 16.64
C GLY A 554 5.82 -13.18 15.20
N MET A 555 5.92 -14.47 14.89
CA MET A 555 5.71 -15.01 13.55
C MET A 555 4.24 -14.98 13.11
N GLY A 556 4.01 -14.43 11.92
CA GLY A 556 2.71 -14.26 11.27
C GLY A 556 2.21 -12.81 11.31
N ASN A 557 1.14 -12.52 10.57
CA ASN A 557 0.50 -11.22 10.56
C ASN A 557 -1.01 -11.37 10.36
N GLN A 558 -1.80 -10.99 11.38
CA GLN A 558 -3.25 -11.03 11.32
C GLN A 558 -3.90 -9.65 11.10
N VAL A 559 -3.14 -8.55 10.98
CA VAL A 559 -3.69 -7.19 10.85
C VAL A 559 -4.71 -7.10 9.71
N GLY A 560 -4.37 -7.57 8.50
CA GLY A 560 -5.30 -7.53 7.37
C GLY A 560 -6.52 -8.45 7.53
N THR A 561 -6.40 -9.52 8.32
CA THR A 561 -7.52 -10.41 8.65
C THR A 561 -8.47 -9.72 9.63
N ILE A 562 -7.92 -9.08 10.66
CA ILE A 562 -8.67 -8.26 11.64
C ILE A 562 -9.41 -7.13 10.92
N THR A 563 -8.73 -6.38 10.04
CA THR A 563 -9.38 -5.31 9.25
C THR A 563 -10.56 -5.82 8.43
N ASN A 564 -10.43 -7.00 7.81
CA ASN A 564 -11.51 -7.61 7.05
C ASN A 564 -12.72 -7.96 7.93
N TYR A 565 -12.49 -8.46 9.14
CA TYR A 565 -13.58 -8.74 10.09
C TYR A 565 -14.26 -7.45 10.52
N VAL A 566 -13.51 -6.38 10.84
CA VAL A 566 -14.09 -5.07 11.15
C VAL A 566 -14.91 -4.52 9.99
N THR A 567 -14.41 -4.64 8.77
CA THR A 567 -15.15 -4.20 7.57
C THR A 567 -16.43 -5.03 7.38
N SER A 568 -16.40 -6.30 7.75
CA SER A 568 -17.58 -7.19 7.74
C SER A 568 -18.56 -6.82 8.85
N MET A 569 -18.08 -6.41 10.04
CA MET A 569 -18.92 -5.91 11.14
C MET A 569 -19.67 -4.64 10.74
N MET A 570 -19.05 -3.72 10.01
CA MET A 570 -19.73 -2.51 9.49
C MET A 570 -20.86 -2.87 8.51
N GLU A 571 -20.70 -3.94 7.73
CA GLU A 571 -21.76 -4.43 6.87
C GLU A 571 -22.89 -5.06 7.66
N VAL A 572 -22.58 -5.90 8.65
CA VAL A 572 -23.60 -6.48 9.55
C VAL A 572 -24.33 -5.38 10.31
N GLN A 573 -23.62 -4.37 10.81
CA GLN A 573 -24.16 -3.22 11.54
C GLN A 573 -25.18 -2.44 10.71
N SER A 574 -25.01 -2.39 9.38
CA SER A 574 -25.93 -1.67 8.48
C SER A 574 -27.34 -2.27 8.38
N HIS A 575 -27.59 -3.45 8.96
CA HIS A 575 -28.92 -4.06 9.02
C HIS A 575 -29.74 -3.61 10.24
N PHE A 576 -29.14 -2.87 11.17
CA PHE A 576 -29.74 -2.55 12.46
C PHE A 576 -29.95 -1.06 12.64
N GLU A 577 -31.02 -0.69 13.34
CA GLU A 577 -31.27 0.68 13.77
C GLU A 577 -30.21 1.13 14.79
N LYS A 578 -29.80 2.40 14.74
CA LYS A 578 -28.68 2.92 15.55
C LYS A 578 -28.85 2.75 17.06
N GLU A 579 -30.09 2.82 17.54
CA GLU A 579 -30.40 2.67 18.96
C GLU A 579 -30.55 1.22 19.43
N SER A 580 -30.53 0.25 18.50
CA SER A 580 -30.64 -1.17 18.82
C SER A 580 -29.45 -1.68 19.62
N LYS A 581 -29.66 -2.78 20.33
CA LYS A 581 -28.62 -3.44 21.12
C LYS A 581 -27.53 -3.99 20.19
N GLU A 582 -27.93 -4.55 19.05
CA GLU A 582 -27.09 -5.13 18.01
C GLU A 582 -26.15 -4.09 17.41
N TYR A 583 -26.67 -2.89 17.10
CA TYR A 583 -25.87 -1.80 16.53
C TYR A 583 -24.79 -1.32 17.50
N LYS A 584 -25.15 -1.09 18.77
CA LYS A 584 -24.23 -0.62 19.82
C LYS A 584 -23.15 -1.66 20.15
N GLU A 585 -23.53 -2.94 20.19
CA GLU A 585 -22.59 -4.05 20.34
C GLU A 585 -21.60 -4.13 19.17
N LEU A 586 -22.06 -3.94 17.93
CA LEU A 586 -21.17 -3.90 16.76
C LEU A 586 -20.27 -2.66 16.74
N GLU A 587 -20.76 -1.51 17.18
CA GLU A 587 -19.95 -0.29 17.35
C GLU A 587 -18.80 -0.53 18.34
N TYR A 588 -19.10 -1.16 19.47
CA TYR A 588 -18.10 -1.61 20.44
C TYR A 588 -17.06 -2.54 19.80
N ARG A 589 -17.48 -3.57 19.05
CA ARG A 589 -16.58 -4.53 18.38
C ARG A 589 -15.71 -3.87 17.31
N ILE A 590 -16.26 -2.91 16.58
CA ILE A 590 -15.54 -2.11 15.57
C ILE A 590 -14.45 -1.29 16.25
N GLY A 591 -14.75 -0.64 17.38
CA GLY A 591 -13.76 0.07 18.20
C GLY A 591 -12.66 -0.86 18.72
N CYS A 592 -13.03 -2.05 19.22
CA CYS A 592 -12.09 -3.10 19.62
C CYS A 592 -11.20 -3.58 18.47
N GLY A 593 -11.64 -3.41 17.22
CA GLY A 593 -10.83 -3.68 16.03
C GLY A 593 -9.49 -2.96 16.04
N GLN A 594 -9.45 -1.71 16.53
CA GLN A 594 -8.21 -0.95 16.68
C GLN A 594 -7.26 -1.62 17.69
N LEU A 595 -7.78 -2.01 18.85
CA LEU A 595 -7.02 -2.71 19.89
C LEU A 595 -6.38 -3.98 19.34
N TYR A 596 -7.16 -4.83 18.66
CA TYR A 596 -6.63 -6.07 18.08
C TYR A 596 -5.59 -5.82 16.97
N GLN A 597 -5.75 -4.76 16.16
CA GLN A 597 -4.73 -4.37 15.18
C GLN A 597 -3.43 -3.96 15.87
N GLN A 598 -3.50 -3.09 16.87
CA GLN A 598 -2.34 -2.63 17.62
C GLN A 598 -1.66 -3.79 18.35
N ALA A 599 -2.43 -4.66 18.99
CA ALA A 599 -1.92 -5.83 19.70
C ALA A 599 -1.18 -6.81 18.77
N GLU A 600 -1.67 -7.05 17.55
CA GLU A 600 -0.97 -7.88 16.56
C GLU A 600 0.31 -7.21 16.02
N LEU A 601 0.37 -5.87 15.94
CA LEU A 601 1.60 -5.13 15.63
C LEU A 601 2.61 -5.20 16.78
N ASP A 602 2.14 -5.10 18.02
CA ASP A 602 2.93 -5.08 19.24
C ASP A 602 3.40 -6.45 19.71
N LYS A 603 2.79 -7.52 19.21
CA LYS A 603 3.28 -8.90 19.36
C LYS A 603 4.73 -9.08 18.92
N ILE A 604 5.15 -8.34 17.88
CA ILE A 604 6.54 -8.34 17.42
C ILE A 604 7.46 -7.62 18.40
N LYS A 605 6.93 -6.68 19.20
CA LYS A 605 7.62 -6.01 20.31
C LYS A 605 7.63 -6.85 21.60
N GLY A 606 7.16 -8.10 21.54
CA GLY A 606 7.21 -9.07 22.63
C GLY A 606 6.02 -9.00 23.60
N ILE A 607 4.93 -8.34 23.21
CA ILE A 607 3.70 -8.24 24.01
C ILE A 607 2.79 -9.44 23.72
N VAL A 608 2.16 -10.01 24.75
CA VAL A 608 1.19 -11.09 24.60
C VAL A 608 -0.18 -10.48 24.28
N ALA A 609 -0.70 -10.79 23.10
CA ALA A 609 -2.01 -10.31 22.62
C ALA A 609 -3.05 -11.44 22.67
N THR A 610 -4.23 -11.14 23.21
CA THR A 610 -5.39 -12.03 23.13
C THR A 610 -5.98 -11.96 21.71
N PRO A 611 -6.30 -13.10 21.07
CA PRO A 611 -6.90 -13.08 19.74
C PRO A 611 -8.34 -12.54 19.78
N MET A 612 -8.80 -11.97 18.68
CA MET A 612 -10.20 -11.58 18.50
C MET A 612 -11.14 -12.78 18.74
N PRO A 613 -12.23 -12.64 19.53
CA PRO A 613 -13.15 -13.73 19.82
C PRO A 613 -13.72 -14.36 18.54
N SER A 614 -13.59 -15.68 18.42
CA SER A 614 -14.00 -16.38 17.19
C SER A 614 -15.51 -16.28 16.93
N ARG A 615 -16.34 -16.14 17.98
CA ARG A 615 -17.79 -15.90 17.86
C ARG A 615 -18.13 -14.62 17.10
N TRP A 616 -17.21 -13.67 16.99
CA TRP A 616 -17.44 -12.42 16.24
C TRP A 616 -17.42 -12.62 14.72
N TYR A 617 -16.75 -13.65 14.21
CA TYR A 617 -16.55 -13.83 12.75
C TYR A 617 -16.72 -15.28 12.27
N ASN A 618 -17.02 -16.23 13.16
CA ASN A 618 -17.25 -17.63 12.83
C ASN A 618 -18.60 -18.09 13.36
N MET A 619 -19.54 -18.33 12.44
CA MET A 619 -20.90 -18.77 12.77
C MET A 619 -20.92 -20.05 13.62
N ARG A 620 -19.98 -20.98 13.43
CA ARG A 620 -19.91 -22.21 14.23
C ARG A 620 -19.56 -21.95 15.70
N ALA A 621 -18.78 -20.90 15.96
CA ALA A 621 -18.40 -20.50 17.32
C ALA A 621 -19.54 -19.81 18.08
N CYS A 622 -20.64 -19.44 17.40
CA CYS A 622 -21.84 -18.89 18.03
C CYS A 622 -22.76 -19.96 18.62
N ALA A 623 -22.53 -21.25 18.33
CA ALA A 623 -23.43 -22.36 18.68
C ALA A 623 -24.89 -22.01 18.31
N ASP A 624 -25.87 -22.31 19.17
CA ASP A 624 -27.31 -22.05 18.95
C ASP A 624 -27.77 -20.67 19.47
N ASP A 625 -26.84 -19.78 19.85
CA ASP A 625 -27.17 -18.43 20.33
C ASP A 625 -27.59 -17.53 19.16
N ARG A 626 -28.90 -17.35 18.99
CA ARG A 626 -29.48 -16.54 17.90
C ARG A 626 -29.03 -15.08 17.93
N TYR A 627 -28.79 -14.51 19.11
CA TYR A 627 -28.32 -13.14 19.21
C TYR A 627 -26.89 -13.04 18.67
N LEU A 628 -25.98 -13.90 19.12
CA LEU A 628 -24.61 -13.92 18.60
C LEU A 628 -24.54 -14.21 17.10
N GLN A 629 -25.39 -15.13 16.60
CA GLN A 629 -25.49 -15.42 15.17
C GLN A 629 -25.92 -14.17 14.37
N SER A 630 -26.86 -13.37 14.89
CA SER A 630 -27.37 -12.18 14.20
C SER A 630 -26.33 -11.07 13.99
N ILE A 631 -25.34 -10.96 14.89
CA ILE A 631 -24.27 -9.96 14.85
C ILE A 631 -22.90 -10.55 14.45
N CYS A 632 -22.89 -11.78 13.92
CA CYS A 632 -21.66 -12.46 13.50
C CYS A 632 -21.19 -11.95 12.12
N ALA A 633 -19.95 -11.46 12.03
CA ALA A 633 -19.33 -10.93 10.82
C ALA A 633 -18.63 -12.03 9.99
N TYR A 634 -19.34 -13.11 9.70
CA TYR A 634 -18.79 -14.29 8.99
C TYR A 634 -18.76 -14.16 7.46
N ARG A 635 -19.40 -13.13 6.91
CA ARG A 635 -19.46 -12.85 5.47
C ARG A 635 -18.69 -11.59 5.13
N LYS A 636 -17.95 -11.64 4.03
CA LYS A 636 -17.36 -10.43 3.45
C LYS A 636 -18.46 -9.57 2.82
N PRO A 637 -18.38 -8.23 2.91
CA PRO A 637 -19.31 -7.35 2.22
C PRO A 637 -19.22 -7.51 0.70
N TYR A 638 -20.33 -7.28 0.01
CA TYR A 638 -20.48 -7.45 -1.44
C TYR A 638 -19.34 -6.82 -2.25
N PHE A 639 -18.93 -5.58 -1.96
CA PHE A 639 -17.87 -4.92 -2.74
C PHE A 639 -16.54 -5.71 -2.74
N MET A 640 -16.28 -6.55 -1.73
CA MET A 640 -15.06 -7.35 -1.65
C MET A 640 -14.98 -8.48 -2.70
N ILE A 641 -16.03 -8.77 -3.47
CA ILE A 641 -15.93 -9.65 -4.65
C ILE A 641 -14.98 -9.08 -5.73
N TYR A 642 -14.68 -7.78 -5.67
CA TYR A 642 -13.70 -7.14 -6.55
C TYR A 642 -12.27 -7.20 -6.00
N ILE A 643 -12.11 -7.64 -4.75
CA ILE A 643 -10.81 -7.87 -4.07
C ILE A 643 -10.44 -9.35 -4.11
N TYR A 644 -11.40 -10.25 -3.85
CA TYR A 644 -11.16 -11.69 -3.69
C TYR A 644 -11.84 -12.51 -4.80
N GLU A 645 -11.02 -13.09 -5.69
CA GLU A 645 -11.50 -13.88 -6.84
C GLU A 645 -12.27 -15.15 -6.45
N GLU A 646 -11.92 -15.79 -5.33
CA GLU A 646 -12.67 -16.95 -4.82
C GLU A 646 -14.07 -16.55 -4.35
N THR A 647 -14.17 -15.51 -3.52
CA THR A 647 -15.46 -14.94 -3.07
C THR A 647 -16.33 -14.52 -4.25
N LYS A 648 -15.73 -13.92 -5.29
CA LYS A 648 -16.43 -13.58 -6.53
C LYS A 648 -16.98 -14.79 -7.26
N ARG A 649 -16.21 -15.87 -7.34
CA ARG A 649 -16.60 -17.11 -8.00
C ARG A 649 -17.77 -17.75 -7.27
N ASP A 650 -17.69 -17.82 -5.94
CA ASP A 650 -18.74 -18.40 -5.10
C ASP A 650 -20.03 -17.60 -5.20
N TYR A 651 -19.94 -16.26 -5.14
CA TYR A 651 -21.07 -15.37 -5.37
C TYR A 651 -21.73 -15.60 -6.74
N LYS A 652 -20.95 -15.54 -7.82
CA LYS A 652 -21.51 -15.72 -9.18
C LYS A 652 -22.13 -17.09 -9.40
N LYS A 653 -21.49 -18.14 -8.87
CA LYS A 653 -22.02 -19.50 -8.91
C LYS A 653 -23.35 -19.58 -8.17
N TYR A 654 -23.41 -19.04 -6.96
CA TYR A 654 -24.60 -19.05 -6.12
C TYR A 654 -25.78 -18.32 -6.77
N ILE A 655 -25.56 -17.12 -7.32
CA ILE A 655 -26.60 -16.35 -8.02
C ILE A 655 -27.15 -17.13 -9.22
N LYS A 656 -26.25 -17.68 -10.05
CA LYS A 656 -26.65 -18.46 -11.22
C LYS A 656 -27.46 -19.70 -10.83
N GLU A 657 -26.91 -20.53 -9.94
CA GLU A 657 -27.57 -21.78 -9.54
C GLU A 657 -28.91 -21.53 -8.82
N SER A 658 -29.02 -20.46 -8.04
CA SER A 658 -30.28 -20.11 -7.37
C SER A 658 -31.32 -19.62 -8.38
N ASN A 659 -30.92 -18.81 -9.36
CA ASN A 659 -31.82 -18.35 -10.40
C ASN A 659 -32.28 -19.50 -11.32
N ASP A 660 -31.37 -20.41 -11.69
CA ASP A 660 -31.70 -21.62 -12.45
C ASP A 660 -32.70 -22.51 -11.69
N LYS A 661 -32.55 -22.64 -10.35
CA LYS A 661 -33.52 -23.33 -9.48
C LYS A 661 -34.87 -22.62 -9.43
N CYS A 662 -34.88 -21.29 -9.31
CA CYS A 662 -36.10 -20.50 -9.31
C CYS A 662 -36.88 -20.70 -10.61
N TYR A 663 -36.20 -20.69 -11.76
CA TYR A 663 -36.83 -21.01 -13.05
C TYR A 663 -37.35 -22.44 -13.11
N ALA A 664 -36.60 -23.42 -12.61
CA ALA A 664 -37.03 -24.82 -12.64
C ALA A 664 -38.26 -25.09 -11.77
N ILE A 665 -38.41 -24.40 -10.64
CA ILE A 665 -39.50 -24.63 -9.67
C ILE A 665 -40.71 -23.73 -9.98
N TYR A 666 -40.48 -22.45 -10.29
CA TYR A 666 -41.52 -21.42 -10.38
C TYR A 666 -41.65 -20.80 -11.78
N ASN A 667 -40.87 -21.23 -12.77
CA ASN A 667 -40.86 -20.69 -14.14
C ASN A 667 -40.65 -19.17 -14.22
N CYS A 668 -39.92 -18.60 -13.25
CA CYS A 668 -39.59 -17.18 -13.19
C CYS A 668 -38.19 -16.96 -12.60
N SER A 669 -37.66 -15.75 -12.76
CA SER A 669 -36.39 -15.34 -12.17
C SER A 669 -36.55 -14.93 -10.70
N ILE A 670 -35.44 -14.91 -9.95
CA ILE A 670 -35.44 -14.35 -8.60
C ILE A 670 -35.82 -12.88 -8.60
N GLN A 671 -35.40 -12.13 -9.63
CA GLN A 671 -35.76 -10.72 -9.80
C GLN A 671 -37.27 -10.52 -9.92
N TYR A 672 -37.95 -11.40 -10.66
CA TYR A 672 -39.42 -11.38 -10.76
C TYR A 672 -40.07 -11.61 -9.39
N LEU A 673 -39.52 -12.49 -8.55
CA LEU A 673 -40.05 -12.69 -7.20
C LEU A 673 -39.93 -11.41 -6.35
N TYR A 674 -38.79 -10.70 -6.41
CA TYR A 674 -38.63 -9.41 -5.72
C TYR A 674 -39.61 -8.35 -6.19
N GLU A 675 -39.85 -8.25 -7.50
CA GLU A 675 -40.78 -7.28 -8.09
C GLU A 675 -42.25 -7.55 -7.75
N ASN A 676 -42.58 -8.77 -7.32
CA ASN A 676 -43.94 -9.22 -7.02
C ASN A 676 -44.09 -9.68 -5.56
N ILE A 677 -43.28 -9.13 -4.65
CA ILE A 677 -43.16 -9.57 -3.24
C ILE A 677 -44.51 -9.64 -2.51
N ASP A 678 -45.43 -8.72 -2.81
CA ASP A 678 -46.73 -8.58 -2.14
C ASP A 678 -47.72 -9.70 -2.51
N VAL A 679 -47.50 -10.37 -3.64
CA VAL A 679 -48.41 -11.40 -4.19
C VAL A 679 -47.81 -12.81 -4.21
N LEU A 680 -46.64 -13.00 -3.61
CA LEU A 680 -45.95 -14.29 -3.56
C LEU A 680 -46.67 -15.31 -2.66
N SER A 681 -46.59 -16.59 -3.04
CA SER A 681 -46.97 -17.71 -2.17
C SER A 681 -46.00 -17.85 -0.99
N ASP A 682 -46.42 -18.55 0.07
CA ASP A 682 -45.57 -18.79 1.25
C ASP A 682 -44.29 -19.57 0.88
N GLU A 683 -44.38 -20.52 -0.06
CA GLU A 683 -43.21 -21.27 -0.58
C GLU A 683 -42.23 -20.36 -1.34
N GLN A 684 -42.73 -19.38 -2.10
CA GLN A 684 -41.90 -18.41 -2.81
C GLN A 684 -41.22 -17.43 -1.84
N LYS A 685 -41.94 -17.01 -0.78
CA LYS A 685 -41.37 -16.20 0.30
C LYS A 685 -40.29 -16.97 1.07
N GLU A 686 -40.54 -18.25 1.37
CA GLU A 686 -39.53 -19.12 2.00
C GLU A 686 -38.31 -19.32 1.10
N PHE A 687 -38.51 -19.48 -0.21
CA PHE A 687 -37.41 -19.57 -1.17
C PHE A 687 -36.55 -18.30 -1.15
N LEU A 688 -37.17 -17.11 -1.19
CA LEU A 688 -36.47 -15.83 -1.10
C LEU A 688 -35.71 -15.70 0.23
N PHE A 689 -36.34 -16.07 1.34
CA PHE A 689 -35.68 -16.09 2.65
C PHE A 689 -34.41 -16.94 2.63
N TRP A 690 -34.47 -18.18 2.12
CA TRP A 690 -33.28 -19.04 2.05
C TRP A 690 -32.24 -18.57 1.05
N TYR A 691 -32.67 -17.90 -0.02
CA TYR A 691 -31.78 -17.28 -1.00
C TYR A 691 -30.95 -16.15 -0.37
N GLU A 692 -31.61 -15.26 0.38
CA GLU A 692 -30.92 -14.19 1.11
C GLU A 692 -30.07 -14.76 2.25
N PHE A 693 -30.66 -15.68 3.03
CA PHE A 693 -29.99 -16.28 4.17
C PHE A 693 -28.75 -17.05 3.76
N LYS A 694 -28.69 -17.70 2.58
CA LYS A 694 -27.51 -18.46 2.11
C LYS A 694 -26.59 -17.67 1.17
N MET A 695 -26.85 -16.38 0.95
CA MET A 695 -25.98 -15.51 0.16
C MET A 695 -24.52 -15.60 0.65
N PRO A 696 -23.52 -15.86 -0.22
CA PRO A 696 -22.13 -16.05 0.24
C PRO A 696 -21.43 -14.74 0.68
N VAL A 697 -22.06 -13.59 0.46
CA VAL A 697 -21.55 -12.25 0.79
C VAL A 697 -22.61 -11.43 1.51
N GLY A 698 -22.17 -10.43 2.27
CA GLY A 698 -23.05 -9.47 2.93
C GLY A 698 -23.57 -8.41 1.95
N ILE A 699 -24.89 -8.27 1.86
CA ILE A 699 -25.59 -7.38 0.91
C ILE A 699 -26.21 -6.14 1.57
N GLY A 700 -25.90 -5.90 2.85
CA GLY A 700 -26.37 -4.75 3.63
C GLY A 700 -25.97 -3.41 3.03
N LYS A 701 -26.70 -2.36 3.44
CA LYS A 701 -26.56 -0.98 2.94
C LYS A 701 -25.39 -0.23 3.60
N CYS A 702 -24.25 -0.88 3.81
CA CYS A 702 -23.05 -0.17 4.26
C CYS A 702 -22.48 0.72 3.15
N SER A 703 -21.77 1.79 3.52
CA SER A 703 -21.29 2.84 2.63
C SER A 703 -20.51 2.31 1.43
N MET A 704 -19.65 1.32 1.64
CA MET A 704 -18.88 0.71 0.56
C MET A 704 -19.71 -0.13 -0.41
N ASN A 705 -20.74 -0.84 0.07
CA ASN A 705 -21.66 -1.57 -0.81
C ASN A 705 -22.50 -0.59 -1.64
N GLN A 706 -22.93 0.53 -1.06
CA GLN A 706 -23.68 1.56 -1.77
C GLN A 706 -22.83 2.22 -2.87
N ILE A 707 -21.60 2.62 -2.57
CA ILE A 707 -20.63 3.13 -3.56
C ILE A 707 -20.39 2.11 -4.68
N CYS A 708 -20.16 0.84 -4.33
CA CYS A 708 -19.94 -0.22 -5.30
C CYS A 708 -21.12 -0.35 -6.27
N ARG A 709 -22.36 -0.38 -5.75
CA ARG A 709 -23.58 -0.49 -6.56
C ARG A 709 -23.81 0.75 -7.42
N TYR A 710 -23.55 1.93 -6.89
CA TYR A 710 -23.66 3.17 -7.65
C TYR A 710 -22.72 3.16 -8.87
N ILE A 711 -21.47 2.76 -8.67
CA ILE A 711 -20.47 2.66 -9.74
C ILE A 711 -20.83 1.57 -10.75
N GLU A 712 -21.35 0.43 -10.29
CA GLU A 712 -21.91 -0.61 -11.16
C GLU A 712 -23.02 -0.03 -12.04
N ASN A 713 -24.02 0.63 -11.45
CA ASN A 713 -25.14 1.21 -12.18
C ASN A 713 -24.69 2.25 -13.24
N GLN A 714 -23.62 3.00 -12.96
CA GLN A 714 -23.13 4.05 -13.84
C GLN A 714 -22.22 3.56 -14.97
N LEU A 715 -21.56 2.42 -14.80
CA LEU A 715 -20.55 1.91 -15.74
C LEU A 715 -20.96 0.61 -16.44
N ASP A 716 -21.78 -0.23 -15.80
CA ASP A 716 -22.24 -1.48 -16.39
C ASP A 716 -23.15 -1.16 -17.58
N GLY A 717 -22.89 -1.80 -18.73
CA GLY A 717 -23.61 -1.54 -19.98
C GLY A 717 -23.10 -0.34 -20.79
N TYR A 718 -22.25 0.55 -20.24
CA TYR A 718 -21.72 1.71 -20.96
C TYR A 718 -20.96 1.33 -22.24
N LYS A 719 -20.15 0.27 -22.19
CA LYS A 719 -19.48 -0.28 -23.39
C LYS A 719 -20.48 -0.64 -24.51
N SER A 720 -21.61 -1.23 -24.14
CA SER A 720 -22.66 -1.61 -25.10
C SER A 720 -23.36 -0.38 -25.66
N GLN A 721 -23.57 0.65 -24.84
CA GLN A 721 -24.09 1.94 -25.26
C GLN A 721 -23.18 2.63 -26.27
N LEU A 722 -21.86 2.70 -26.01
CA LEU A 722 -20.89 3.28 -26.95
C LEU A 722 -20.93 2.60 -28.31
N ARG A 723 -20.98 1.27 -28.34
CA ARG A 723 -21.10 0.53 -29.61
C ARG A 723 -22.40 0.82 -30.35
N ARG A 724 -23.51 0.93 -29.62
CA ARG A 724 -24.82 1.22 -30.21
C ARG A 724 -24.89 2.63 -30.77
N ASN A 725 -24.22 3.58 -30.12
CA ASN A 725 -24.20 4.99 -30.51
C ASN A 725 -23.05 5.33 -31.47
N SER A 726 -22.17 4.37 -31.76
CA SER A 726 -21.03 4.58 -32.65
C SER A 726 -21.49 4.88 -34.08
N LEU A 727 -20.92 5.92 -34.67
CA LEU A 727 -21.08 6.29 -36.08
C LEU A 727 -20.02 5.65 -36.98
N PHE A 728 -19.25 4.68 -36.47
CA PHE A 728 -18.20 4.00 -37.22
C PHE A 728 -18.79 3.20 -38.39
N ASP A 729 -18.39 3.57 -39.62
CA ASP A 729 -18.71 2.86 -40.85
C ASP A 729 -17.42 2.33 -41.51
N TYR A 730 -17.18 1.03 -41.36
CA TYR A 730 -15.99 0.38 -41.92
C TYR A 730 -15.82 0.60 -43.44
N ASN A 731 -16.90 0.95 -44.17
CA ASN A 731 -16.80 1.26 -45.60
C ASN A 731 -15.96 2.51 -45.89
N THR A 732 -15.84 3.45 -44.96
CA THR A 732 -14.94 4.61 -45.07
C THR A 732 -13.48 4.18 -45.25
N LEU A 733 -13.10 3.03 -44.70
CA LEU A 733 -11.75 2.46 -44.81
C LEU A 733 -11.53 1.71 -46.12
N LYS A 734 -12.55 1.48 -46.94
CA LYS A 734 -12.41 0.73 -48.20
C LYS A 734 -11.82 1.60 -49.31
N THR A 735 -11.14 0.96 -50.27
CA THR A 735 -10.67 1.61 -51.50
C THR A 735 -11.57 1.26 -52.69
N LYS A 736 -11.42 2.00 -53.80
CA LYS A 736 -12.13 1.74 -55.07
C LYS A 736 -11.49 0.57 -55.85
N ARG A 737 -11.33 -0.58 -55.18
CA ARG A 737 -10.75 -1.81 -55.73
C ARG A 737 -11.80 -2.91 -55.83
N ARG A 738 -11.87 -3.58 -56.98
CA ARG A 738 -12.73 -4.76 -57.19
C ARG A 738 -12.14 -5.96 -56.45
N CYS A 739 -12.99 -6.70 -55.75
CA CYS A 739 -12.63 -7.95 -55.06
C CYS A 739 -13.04 -9.16 -55.90
N THR A 740 -12.18 -10.18 -55.99
CA THR A 740 -12.53 -11.47 -56.59
C THR A 740 -13.26 -12.37 -55.59
N GLU A 741 -14.19 -13.19 -56.07
CA GLU A 741 -14.92 -14.15 -55.21
C GLU A 741 -14.01 -15.27 -54.68
N GLU A 742 -12.98 -15.65 -55.45
CA GLU A 742 -11.98 -16.62 -55.03
C GLU A 742 -11.22 -16.16 -53.77
N HIS A 743 -10.70 -14.92 -53.77
CA HIS A 743 -10.05 -14.35 -52.60
C HIS A 743 -11.02 -14.17 -51.43
N ARG A 744 -12.29 -13.82 -51.68
CA ARG A 744 -13.32 -13.70 -50.63
C ARG A 744 -13.56 -15.03 -49.91
N LEU A 745 -13.66 -16.13 -50.67
CA LEU A 745 -13.87 -17.45 -50.10
C LEU A 745 -12.63 -17.91 -49.32
N ALA A 746 -11.44 -17.82 -49.92
CA ALA A 746 -10.20 -18.26 -49.29
C ALA A 746 -9.85 -17.47 -48.01
N LEU A 747 -10.03 -16.15 -47.99
CA LEU A 747 -9.80 -15.34 -46.78
C LEU A 747 -10.86 -15.58 -45.70
N LYS A 748 -12.08 -15.98 -46.07
CA LYS A 748 -13.13 -16.38 -45.12
C LYS A 748 -12.80 -17.72 -44.47
N GLU A 749 -12.29 -18.68 -45.23
CA GLU A 749 -11.79 -19.95 -44.71
C GLU A 749 -10.60 -19.72 -43.77
N LEU A 750 -9.70 -18.79 -44.12
CA LEU A 750 -8.58 -18.40 -43.26
C LEU A 750 -9.05 -17.81 -41.92
N GLU A 751 -10.10 -16.98 -41.90
CA GLU A 751 -10.68 -16.43 -40.66
C GLU A 751 -11.30 -17.51 -39.77
N GLN A 752 -11.96 -18.51 -40.37
CA GLN A 752 -12.52 -19.64 -39.64
C GLN A 752 -11.40 -20.48 -39.01
N TYR A 753 -10.35 -20.77 -39.77
CA TYR A 753 -9.17 -21.47 -39.29
C TYR A 753 -8.44 -20.69 -38.19
N TYR A 754 -8.32 -19.37 -38.32
CA TYR A 754 -7.83 -18.49 -37.26
C TYR A 754 -8.63 -18.65 -35.96
N CYS A 755 -9.96 -18.62 -36.05
CA CYS A 755 -10.85 -18.79 -34.90
C CYS A 755 -10.67 -20.16 -34.21
N GLU A 756 -10.45 -21.22 -34.96
CA GLU A 756 -10.14 -22.55 -34.45
C GLU A 756 -8.80 -22.57 -33.72
N CYS A 757 -7.74 -22.04 -34.33
CA CYS A 757 -6.43 -21.92 -33.70
C CYS A 757 -6.49 -21.14 -32.39
N VAL A 758 -7.19 -20.01 -32.36
CA VAL A 758 -7.37 -19.21 -31.13
C VAL A 758 -8.19 -19.96 -30.08
N ARG A 759 -9.18 -20.77 -30.48
CA ARG A 759 -9.98 -21.58 -29.55
C ARG A 759 -9.15 -22.69 -28.93
N GLU A 760 -8.35 -23.40 -29.72
CA GLU A 760 -7.44 -24.44 -29.21
C GLU A 760 -6.36 -23.83 -28.31
N TYR A 761 -5.81 -22.68 -28.69
CA TYR A 761 -4.88 -21.94 -27.83
C TYR A 761 -5.49 -21.61 -26.46
N LYS A 762 -6.73 -21.11 -26.40
CA LYS A 762 -7.40 -20.78 -25.13
C LYS A 762 -7.67 -22.00 -24.24
N LYS A 763 -7.69 -23.22 -24.78
CA LYS A 763 -7.86 -24.47 -24.00
C LYS A 763 -6.55 -24.89 -23.32
N GLN A 764 -5.39 -24.44 -23.80
CA GLN A 764 -4.10 -24.79 -23.23
C GLN A 764 -3.85 -24.00 -21.92
N LYS A 765 -3.44 -24.70 -20.85
CA LYS A 765 -3.04 -24.05 -19.59
C LYS A 765 -1.62 -23.48 -19.74
N HIS A 766 -1.51 -22.17 -19.90
CA HIS A 766 -0.22 -21.48 -19.89
C HIS A 766 0.19 -21.14 -18.45
N HIS A 767 1.37 -21.59 -18.03
CA HIS A 767 1.95 -21.32 -16.71
C HIS A 767 2.88 -20.10 -16.69
N ASP A 768 3.22 -19.54 -17.86
CA ASP A 768 4.11 -18.39 -18.04
C ASP A 768 3.50 -17.32 -18.97
N LYS A 769 3.62 -16.04 -18.59
CA LYS A 769 3.21 -14.89 -19.39
C LYS A 769 4.13 -14.67 -20.60
N GLY A 770 5.42 -15.01 -20.51
CA GLY A 770 6.38 -14.87 -21.60
C GLY A 770 6.09 -15.80 -22.77
N GLU A 771 5.79 -17.06 -22.47
CA GLU A 771 5.38 -18.08 -23.45
C GLU A 771 4.05 -17.73 -24.14
N SER A 772 3.09 -17.18 -23.37
CA SER A 772 1.81 -16.72 -23.92
C SER A 772 1.99 -15.60 -24.97
N ASN A 773 2.87 -14.63 -24.72
CA ASN A 773 3.14 -13.53 -25.64
C ASN A 773 3.87 -13.98 -26.92
N ARG A 774 4.85 -14.89 -26.82
CA ARG A 774 5.57 -15.43 -28.00
C ARG A 774 4.64 -16.20 -28.94
N ASN A 775 3.78 -17.05 -28.38
CA ASN A 775 2.81 -17.82 -29.17
C ASN A 775 1.75 -16.93 -29.84
N ARG A 776 1.36 -15.83 -29.17
CA ARG A 776 0.46 -14.83 -29.76
C ARG A 776 1.11 -14.09 -30.92
N HIS A 777 2.38 -13.70 -30.80
CA HIS A 777 3.14 -13.09 -31.88
C HIS A 777 3.31 -14.05 -33.07
N PHE A 778 3.53 -15.34 -32.80
CA PHE A 778 3.59 -16.37 -33.85
C PHE A 778 2.26 -16.48 -34.63
N LEU A 779 1.12 -16.50 -33.94
CA LEU A 779 -0.20 -16.51 -34.60
C LEU A 779 -0.39 -15.26 -35.47
N TYR A 780 -0.08 -14.07 -34.93
CA TYR A 780 -0.11 -12.82 -35.69
C TYR A 780 0.70 -12.91 -36.99
N THR A 781 1.99 -13.27 -36.90
CA THR A 781 2.90 -13.31 -38.04
C THR A 781 2.47 -14.36 -39.07
N LYS A 782 2.03 -15.54 -38.62
CA LYS A 782 1.54 -16.61 -39.49
C LYS A 782 0.35 -16.15 -40.32
N PHE A 783 -0.72 -15.69 -39.66
CA PHE A 783 -1.96 -15.34 -40.35
C PHE A 783 -1.84 -14.06 -41.18
N ASN A 784 -0.95 -13.14 -40.79
CA ASN A 784 -0.59 -12.00 -41.62
C ASN A 784 0.05 -12.43 -42.94
N GLN A 785 0.99 -13.37 -42.88
CA GLN A 785 1.69 -13.89 -44.06
C GLN A 785 0.78 -14.73 -44.96
N GLU A 786 -0.01 -15.64 -44.39
CA GLU A 786 -0.98 -16.46 -45.15
C GLU A 786 -2.03 -15.58 -45.84
N ALA A 787 -2.50 -14.50 -45.20
CA ALA A 787 -3.42 -13.57 -45.83
C ALA A 787 -2.79 -12.84 -47.03
N LYS A 788 -1.50 -12.49 -46.96
CA LYS A 788 -0.75 -11.87 -48.07
C LYS A 788 -0.53 -12.84 -49.22
N GLU A 789 -0.29 -14.11 -48.93
CA GLU A 789 -0.12 -15.16 -49.95
C GLU A 789 -1.44 -15.43 -50.69
N ILE A 790 -2.55 -15.51 -49.97
CA ILE A 790 -3.89 -15.72 -50.55
C ILE A 790 -4.32 -14.53 -51.40
N CYS A 791 -4.08 -13.29 -50.92
CA CYS A 791 -4.45 -12.08 -51.64
C CYS A 791 -3.27 -11.09 -51.63
N PRO A 792 -2.36 -11.15 -52.62
CA PRO A 792 -1.16 -10.31 -52.65
C PRO A 792 -1.43 -8.81 -52.79
N ASN A 793 -2.60 -8.41 -53.29
CA ASN A 793 -2.97 -7.01 -53.44
C ASN A 793 -3.52 -6.44 -52.11
N ASP A 794 -2.84 -5.43 -51.56
CA ASP A 794 -3.14 -4.86 -50.25
C ASP A 794 -4.53 -4.21 -50.15
N GLU A 795 -4.96 -3.51 -51.20
CA GLU A 795 -6.26 -2.84 -51.27
C GLU A 795 -7.43 -3.85 -51.35
N GLU A 796 -7.26 -4.89 -52.16
CA GLU A 796 -8.25 -5.95 -52.31
C GLU A 796 -8.39 -6.74 -51.01
N ARG A 797 -7.27 -7.10 -50.39
CA ARG A 797 -7.22 -7.79 -49.10
C ARG A 797 -7.84 -6.95 -47.97
N LEU A 798 -7.56 -5.65 -47.95
CA LEU A 798 -8.17 -4.68 -47.03
C LEU A 798 -9.71 -4.72 -47.14
N ASN A 799 -10.24 -4.53 -48.35
CA ASN A 799 -11.68 -4.52 -48.60
C ASN A 799 -12.37 -5.84 -48.19
N ILE A 800 -11.76 -6.98 -48.51
CA ILE A 800 -12.34 -8.31 -48.22
C ILE A 800 -12.35 -8.59 -46.72
N ILE A 801 -11.24 -8.37 -46.01
CA ILE A 801 -11.16 -8.68 -44.58
C ILE A 801 -12.04 -7.72 -43.76
N LEU A 802 -12.19 -6.46 -44.18
CA LEU A 802 -13.17 -5.54 -43.58
C LEU A 802 -14.61 -6.06 -43.75
N ASP A 803 -15.00 -6.51 -44.95
CA ASP A 803 -16.32 -7.12 -45.19
C ASP A 803 -16.54 -8.37 -44.31
N ILE A 804 -15.53 -9.24 -44.17
CA ILE A 804 -15.60 -10.44 -43.31
C ILE A 804 -15.82 -10.08 -41.85
N THR A 805 -15.05 -9.15 -41.32
CA THR A 805 -14.95 -8.92 -39.87
C THR A 805 -15.95 -7.90 -39.34
N TYR A 806 -16.32 -6.89 -40.14
CA TYR A 806 -17.30 -5.87 -39.78
C TYR A 806 -18.66 -6.11 -40.44
N GLY A 807 -18.70 -6.46 -41.74
CA GLY A 807 -19.94 -6.73 -42.46
C GLY A 807 -20.62 -8.04 -42.04
N TYR A 808 -19.89 -9.16 -42.12
CA TYR A 808 -20.39 -10.49 -41.77
C TYR A 808 -20.20 -10.88 -40.30
N LYS A 809 -19.80 -9.92 -39.45
CA LYS A 809 -19.57 -10.09 -37.99
C LYS A 809 -18.52 -11.15 -37.64
N GLY A 810 -17.52 -11.36 -38.50
CA GLY A 810 -16.35 -12.19 -38.21
C GLY A 810 -15.45 -11.64 -37.09
N ASN A 811 -14.34 -12.33 -36.83
CA ASN A 811 -13.43 -11.99 -35.74
C ASN A 811 -12.61 -10.73 -36.04
N LYS A 812 -12.81 -9.67 -35.26
CA LYS A 812 -12.09 -8.39 -35.46
C LYS A 812 -10.61 -8.46 -35.09
N GLN A 813 -10.19 -9.37 -34.21
CA GLN A 813 -8.75 -9.57 -33.94
C GLN A 813 -8.04 -10.05 -35.20
N PHE A 814 -8.66 -10.93 -35.98
CA PHE A 814 -8.12 -11.38 -37.28
C PHE A 814 -7.88 -10.21 -38.23
N CYS A 815 -8.80 -9.25 -38.30
CA CYS A 815 -8.60 -8.02 -39.07
C CYS A 815 -7.34 -7.27 -38.63
N TRP A 816 -7.20 -6.97 -37.34
CA TRP A 816 -6.04 -6.23 -36.84
C TRP A 816 -4.72 -7.00 -36.95
N ASP A 817 -4.77 -8.33 -36.89
CA ASP A 817 -3.60 -9.19 -37.05
C ASP A 817 -3.16 -9.28 -38.53
N CYS A 818 -4.10 -9.28 -39.50
CA CYS A 818 -3.78 -9.47 -40.91
C CYS A 818 -3.61 -8.17 -41.72
N ILE A 819 -4.33 -7.11 -41.38
CA ILE A 819 -4.38 -5.86 -42.17
C ILE A 819 -4.27 -4.58 -41.33
N GLY A 820 -3.81 -4.67 -40.08
CA GLY A 820 -3.67 -3.49 -39.21
C GLY A 820 -2.81 -2.36 -39.82
N GLU A 821 -1.68 -2.70 -40.45
CA GLU A 821 -0.83 -1.72 -41.14
C GLU A 821 -1.51 -1.11 -42.37
N ASN A 822 -2.30 -1.89 -43.12
CA ASN A 822 -3.05 -1.39 -44.26
C ASN A 822 -4.12 -0.38 -43.82
N ILE A 823 -4.75 -0.60 -42.66
CA ILE A 823 -5.72 0.34 -42.07
C ILE A 823 -5.02 1.66 -41.69
N ILE A 824 -3.82 1.59 -41.09
CA ILE A 824 -3.02 2.75 -40.74
C ILE A 824 -2.71 3.61 -41.98
N LEU A 825 -2.13 2.99 -43.02
CA LEU A 825 -1.81 3.69 -44.27
C LEU A 825 -3.06 4.36 -44.87
N ARG A 826 -4.20 3.66 -44.82
CA ARG A 826 -5.46 4.20 -45.33
C ARG A 826 -5.95 5.40 -44.53
N LEU A 827 -5.81 5.39 -43.20
CA LEU A 827 -6.17 6.53 -42.35
C LEU A 827 -5.27 7.74 -42.60
N GLU A 828 -3.97 7.51 -42.80
CA GLU A 828 -3.01 8.57 -43.17
C GLU A 828 -3.42 9.23 -44.51
N GLU A 829 -3.80 8.44 -45.51
CA GLU A 829 -4.33 8.95 -46.78
C GLU A 829 -5.60 9.80 -46.59
N LEU A 830 -6.58 9.30 -45.82
CA LEU A 830 -7.84 9.99 -45.59
C LEU A 830 -7.64 11.34 -44.88
N ASN A 831 -6.75 11.41 -43.89
CA ASN A 831 -6.42 12.64 -43.20
C ASN A 831 -5.72 13.68 -44.09
N THR A 832 -4.90 13.23 -45.05
CA THR A 832 -4.17 14.10 -45.98
C THR A 832 -5.10 14.75 -47.02
N VAL A 833 -6.21 14.09 -47.36
CA VAL A 833 -7.22 14.62 -48.31
C VAL A 833 -8.12 15.69 -47.67
N HIS A 834 -8.25 15.71 -46.34
CA HIS A 834 -9.06 16.69 -45.61
C HIS A 834 -8.32 17.95 -45.15
N THR A 835 -6.98 17.99 -45.29
CA THR A 835 -6.12 19.14 -44.92
C THR A 835 -5.68 20.00 -46.11
N LYS A 836 -6.15 19.69 -47.33
CA LYS A 836 -6.09 20.54 -48.52
C LYS A 836 -7.49 21.03 -48.86
#